data_AF-A0A2M7K8Q5-F1
#
_entry.id   AF-A0A2M7K8Q5-F1
#
_cell.length_a   1.000
_cell.length_b   1.000
_cell.length_c   1.000
_cell.angle_alpha   90.00
_cell.angle_beta   90.00
_cell.angle_gamma   90.00
#
_symmetry.space_group_name_H-M   'P 1'
#
loop_
_entity.id
_entity.type
_entity.pdbx_description
1 polymer ?
#
loop_
_entity_poly.entity_id
_entity_poly.type
_entity_poly.pdbx_seq_one_letter_code
_entity_poly.pdbx_strand_id
1 'polypeptide(L)'
;MGKPCEVSCRKALLKLDKRDMIKLPKAKSFPKRRGIPADVSDVAKIDGDISKLGEIKVIQITKVSNRLSSIWNSLMNKYHYLGSGPLCGAQIRYLIKSRYGWVGALSFSAASWALKDRDNFISWSVAARIKNLPYVLNNSRFLIIPGVNIPNLASHILGKCIRQLANDWQKRYNYRPVLLETFVDIKFKGTSYQAANWIKVGKSSGRRSTGKKVIYLYPLCPNWKEILNRKPKRGIIPPPDNPADWAEEEFGQVEFFDHRLNIRLQRLARDFFAAPGSLIPEASGGSIASTKAAYRFFNNKRVDMDELLKSHITMTKERIKEHNIILAVQDTTILNYTSHPATEGLGLINSIAKPRAKGLILHTTMAFTPEGCPLGLLDVQCWARTNPGKSKKRKELSVSEKESMKWIKSYRAVAEIQRSTDTTLVSIGDREADLYELFYEASLNKPELLIRASKGRKRRVEEEYLWDKMSQEPISGFCELFIPRKGLRLARTAKLEIRFSLVTLNPPRDKKLPPLKLYAVYVSETDYPIPLEWMLLTTVKVQNLTDAKKILKWYTRRWGIEVYHRTLKNGCRIEDRRLARAEDTKTCLAIDMVVAWRIFFLTMQGRKTPDIPCDKFLQEDQWKVLYTYINKTTTLPKEPPTLYQAIRMIAKLGGFLGRKSDKEPGTTTLWRGLQRLDNMVDFYKVIKPAQRAGP
;
A
#
# COMPACT_ATOMS: atom_id res chain seq x y z
N MET A 1 -1.33 -19.05 -32.89
CA MET A 1 -1.51 -17.58 -32.91
C MET A 1 -2.91 -17.23 -32.39
N GLY A 2 -3.01 -16.35 -31.40
CA GLY A 2 -4.29 -15.96 -30.78
C GLY A 2 -5.11 -15.02 -31.67
N LYS A 3 -6.45 -15.07 -31.55
CA LYS A 3 -7.33 -14.13 -32.27
C LYS A 3 -7.24 -12.71 -31.68
N PRO A 4 -7.27 -11.65 -32.51
CA PRO A 4 -7.27 -10.27 -32.04
C PRO A 4 -8.44 -9.98 -31.09
N CYS A 5 -8.17 -9.31 -29.97
CA CYS A 5 -9.18 -8.94 -28.97
C CYS A 5 -9.84 -7.60 -29.34
N GLU A 6 -10.52 -7.56 -30.48
CA GLU A 6 -11.03 -6.33 -31.10
C GLU A 6 -11.87 -5.44 -30.18
N VAL A 7 -12.67 -6.03 -29.28
CA VAL A 7 -13.51 -5.26 -28.34
C VAL A 7 -12.66 -4.54 -27.30
N SER A 8 -11.62 -5.20 -26.79
CA SER A 8 -10.67 -4.59 -25.86
C SER A 8 -9.84 -3.52 -26.56
N CYS A 9 -9.39 -3.78 -27.79
CA CYS A 9 -8.71 -2.80 -28.62
C CYS A 9 -9.61 -1.58 -28.91
N ARG A 10 -10.88 -1.76 -29.31
CA ARG A 10 -11.81 -0.64 -29.52
C ARG A 10 -12.04 0.16 -28.25
N LYS A 11 -12.16 -0.49 -27.09
CA LYS A 11 -12.26 0.21 -25.80
C LYS A 11 -10.98 0.98 -25.46
N ALA A 12 -9.82 0.41 -25.74
CA ALA A 12 -8.53 1.08 -25.56
C ALA A 12 -8.43 2.28 -26.50
N LEU A 13 -8.68 2.11 -27.80
CA LEU A 13 -8.70 3.17 -28.80
C LEU A 13 -9.69 4.29 -28.44
N LEU A 14 -10.91 3.98 -28.02
CA LEU A 14 -11.87 5.00 -27.56
C LEU A 14 -11.41 5.71 -26.28
N LYS A 15 -10.60 5.05 -25.44
CA LYS A 15 -10.03 5.65 -24.23
C LYS A 15 -8.85 6.55 -24.57
N LEU A 16 -8.05 6.17 -25.58
CA LEU A 16 -6.96 6.96 -26.14
C LEU A 16 -7.50 8.20 -26.88
N ASP A 17 -8.56 8.02 -27.67
CA ASP A 17 -9.28 9.10 -28.38
C ASP A 17 -9.91 10.10 -27.41
N LYS A 18 -10.55 9.61 -26.34
CA LYS A 18 -11.05 10.47 -25.25
C LYS A 18 -9.96 11.18 -24.45
N ARG A 19 -8.71 10.75 -24.58
CA ARG A 19 -7.54 11.38 -23.96
C ARG A 19 -6.76 12.23 -24.97
N ASP A 20 -7.30 12.41 -26.17
CA ASP A 20 -6.67 13.11 -27.30
C ASP A 20 -5.29 12.56 -27.72
N MET A 21 -4.96 11.32 -27.33
CA MET A 21 -3.71 10.65 -27.71
C MET A 21 -3.74 10.13 -29.14
N ILE A 22 -4.94 9.85 -29.66
CA ILE A 22 -5.20 9.53 -31.06
C ILE A 22 -6.46 10.28 -31.48
N LYS A 23 -6.64 10.52 -32.78
CA LYS A 23 -7.89 11.09 -33.30
C LYS A 23 -8.59 10.03 -34.14
N LEU A 24 -9.64 9.43 -33.59
CA LEU A 24 -10.44 8.46 -34.32
C LEU A 24 -11.33 9.17 -35.35
N PRO A 25 -11.54 8.58 -36.53
CA PRO A 25 -12.48 9.12 -37.50
C PRO A 25 -13.89 9.19 -36.89
N LYS A 26 -14.69 10.19 -37.29
CA LYS A 26 -16.10 10.30 -36.89
C LYS A 26 -16.78 8.94 -37.07
N ALA A 27 -17.35 8.42 -35.98
CA ALA A 27 -18.00 7.13 -35.99
C ALA A 27 -19.09 7.12 -37.05
N LYS A 28 -18.90 6.34 -38.12
CA LYS A 28 -19.97 6.09 -39.09
C LYS A 28 -21.10 5.41 -38.33
N SER A 29 -22.27 6.06 -38.29
CA SER A 29 -23.50 5.47 -37.80
C SER A 29 -23.83 4.28 -38.70
N PHE A 30 -23.43 3.09 -38.29
CA PHE A 30 -24.00 1.88 -38.88
C PHE A 30 -25.38 1.72 -38.26
N PRO A 31 -26.47 1.64 -39.05
CA PRO A 31 -27.74 1.24 -38.51
C PRO A 31 -27.51 -0.07 -37.75
N LYS A 32 -27.95 -0.14 -36.49
CA LYS A 32 -27.95 -1.41 -35.76
C LYS A 32 -28.71 -2.38 -36.65
N ARG A 33 -28.02 -3.31 -37.30
CA ARG A 33 -28.65 -4.45 -37.97
C ARG A 33 -29.42 -5.19 -36.88
N ARG A 34 -30.69 -4.83 -36.67
CA ARG A 34 -31.64 -5.68 -35.98
C ARG A 34 -31.73 -6.90 -36.88
N GLY A 35 -31.13 -8.00 -36.45
CA GLY A 35 -31.27 -9.26 -37.17
C GLY A 35 -32.75 -9.51 -37.40
N ILE A 36 -33.10 -9.91 -38.62
CA ILE A 36 -34.47 -10.29 -38.96
C ILE A 36 -34.91 -11.33 -37.91
N PRO A 37 -36.01 -11.09 -37.17
CA PRO A 37 -36.51 -12.06 -36.20
C PRO A 37 -36.68 -13.40 -36.91
N ALA A 38 -36.04 -14.45 -36.38
CA ALA A 38 -36.28 -15.79 -36.90
C ALA A 38 -37.73 -16.17 -36.63
N ASP A 39 -38.33 -16.88 -37.59
CA ASP A 39 -39.61 -17.54 -37.38
C ASP A 39 -39.48 -18.57 -36.24
N VAL A 40 -40.42 -18.49 -35.30
CA VAL A 40 -40.53 -19.34 -34.10
C VAL A 40 -41.88 -20.07 -34.10
N SER A 41 -42.37 -20.45 -35.27
CA SER A 41 -43.55 -21.30 -35.49
C SER A 41 -43.34 -22.75 -35.01
N ASP A 42 -42.11 -23.29 -35.11
CA ASP A 42 -41.69 -24.64 -34.65
C ASP A 42 -41.57 -24.74 -33.11
N VAL A 43 -42.53 -24.20 -32.36
CA VAL A 43 -42.58 -24.28 -30.89
C VAL A 43 -43.50 -25.40 -30.44
N ALA A 44 -43.05 -26.19 -29.46
CA ALA A 44 -43.82 -27.32 -28.95
C ALA A 44 -45.08 -26.87 -28.21
N LYS A 45 -46.20 -27.56 -28.50
CA LYS A 45 -47.45 -27.50 -27.73
C LYS A 45 -47.79 -28.92 -27.29
N ILE A 46 -47.70 -29.19 -26.00
CA ILE A 46 -47.88 -30.53 -25.45
C ILE A 46 -48.26 -30.48 -23.97
N ASP A 47 -49.20 -31.35 -23.60
CA ASP A 47 -49.67 -31.58 -22.24
C ASP A 47 -49.46 -33.05 -21.86
N GLY A 48 -49.00 -33.30 -20.63
CA GLY A 48 -48.85 -34.65 -20.06
C GLY A 48 -47.46 -34.93 -19.49
N ASP A 49 -47.02 -36.19 -19.57
CA ASP A 49 -45.79 -36.63 -18.90
C ASP A 49 -44.53 -36.49 -19.74
N ILE A 50 -43.38 -36.48 -19.06
CA ILE A 50 -42.07 -36.31 -19.69
C ILE A 50 -41.73 -37.43 -20.68
N SER A 51 -42.29 -38.63 -20.49
CA SER A 51 -42.16 -39.77 -21.41
C SER A 51 -42.70 -39.43 -22.80
N LYS A 52 -43.73 -38.57 -22.91
CA LYS A 52 -44.32 -38.18 -24.19
C LYS A 52 -43.39 -37.33 -25.05
N LEU A 53 -42.43 -36.58 -24.47
CA LEU A 53 -41.51 -35.73 -25.23
C LEU A 53 -40.51 -36.49 -26.08
N GLY A 54 -40.27 -37.77 -25.78
CA GLY A 54 -39.18 -38.54 -26.37
C GLY A 54 -37.81 -37.95 -26.04
N GLU A 55 -36.87 -38.07 -26.96
CA GLU A 55 -35.50 -37.58 -26.77
C GLU A 55 -35.46 -36.04 -26.71
N ILE A 56 -35.00 -35.50 -25.58
CA ILE A 56 -34.71 -34.07 -25.41
C ILE A 56 -33.24 -33.80 -25.75
N LYS A 57 -33.02 -33.01 -26.81
CA LYS A 57 -31.70 -32.57 -27.30
C LYS A 57 -31.32 -31.20 -26.75
N VAL A 58 -30.12 -31.09 -26.19
CA VAL A 58 -29.51 -29.84 -25.70
C VAL A 58 -28.53 -29.35 -26.77
N ILE A 59 -28.89 -28.25 -27.46
CA ILE A 59 -28.12 -27.74 -28.60
C ILE A 59 -27.35 -26.49 -28.19
N GLN A 60 -26.02 -26.58 -28.15
CA GLN A 60 -25.15 -25.44 -27.86
C GLN A 60 -25.11 -24.45 -29.04
N ILE A 61 -25.32 -23.16 -28.78
CA ILE A 61 -25.19 -22.11 -29.79
C ILE A 61 -23.73 -21.67 -29.90
N THR A 62 -23.10 -22.01 -31.02
CA THR A 62 -21.72 -21.62 -31.36
C THR A 62 -21.71 -20.35 -32.22
N LYS A 63 -20.52 -19.76 -32.45
CA LYS A 63 -20.39 -18.55 -33.29
C LYS A 63 -20.75 -18.78 -34.76
N VAL A 64 -20.80 -20.04 -35.21
CA VAL A 64 -21.07 -20.41 -36.60
C VAL A 64 -22.59 -20.46 -36.87
N SER A 65 -23.43 -20.56 -35.84
CA SER A 65 -24.88 -20.77 -35.99
C SER A 65 -25.71 -19.49 -35.86
N ASN A 66 -25.61 -18.60 -36.85
CA ASN A 66 -26.39 -17.35 -36.93
C ASN A 66 -27.92 -17.59 -36.80
N ARG A 67 -28.44 -18.66 -37.44
CA ARG A 67 -29.86 -19.04 -37.37
C ARG A 67 -30.29 -19.42 -35.95
N LEU A 68 -29.55 -20.30 -35.27
CA LEU A 68 -29.87 -20.73 -33.90
C LEU A 68 -29.80 -19.57 -32.90
N SER A 69 -28.82 -18.67 -33.07
CA SER A 69 -28.75 -17.45 -32.27
C SER A 69 -29.97 -16.54 -32.49
N SER A 70 -30.46 -16.42 -33.72
CA SER A 70 -31.67 -15.65 -34.02
C SER A 70 -32.92 -16.29 -33.39
N ILE A 71 -33.09 -17.62 -33.52
CA ILE A 71 -34.19 -18.37 -32.89
C ILE A 71 -34.19 -18.16 -31.36
N TRP A 72 -33.03 -18.29 -30.71
CA TRP A 72 -32.92 -18.07 -29.26
C TRP A 72 -33.33 -16.64 -28.85
N ASN A 73 -32.91 -15.63 -29.62
CA ASN A 73 -33.29 -14.24 -29.36
C ASN A 73 -34.80 -14.03 -29.54
N SER A 74 -35.39 -14.56 -30.63
CA SER A 74 -36.83 -14.50 -30.90
C SER A 74 -37.63 -15.16 -29.77
N LEU A 75 -37.25 -16.37 -29.34
CA LEU A 75 -37.92 -17.08 -28.25
C LEU A 75 -37.85 -16.30 -26.93
N MET A 76 -36.67 -15.76 -26.58
CA MET A 76 -36.52 -15.00 -25.35
C MET A 76 -37.31 -13.69 -25.38
N ASN A 77 -37.32 -12.97 -26.50
CA ASN A 77 -38.08 -11.72 -26.62
C ASN A 77 -39.59 -11.94 -26.62
N LYS A 78 -40.05 -13.07 -27.19
CA LYS A 78 -41.47 -13.40 -27.25
C LYS A 78 -42.02 -13.93 -25.92
N TYR A 79 -41.26 -14.78 -25.21
CA TYR A 79 -41.81 -15.56 -24.09
C TYR A 79 -41.13 -15.33 -22.73
N HIS A 80 -39.88 -14.85 -22.67
CA HIS A 80 -39.20 -14.63 -21.40
C HIS A 80 -39.45 -13.21 -20.89
N TYR A 81 -39.91 -13.05 -19.64
CA TYR A 81 -40.30 -11.75 -19.07
C TYR A 81 -39.19 -10.67 -19.02
N LEU A 82 -37.92 -11.06 -19.19
CA LEU A 82 -36.75 -10.16 -19.28
C LEU A 82 -36.21 -9.97 -20.70
N GLY A 83 -36.86 -10.56 -21.71
CA GLY A 83 -36.38 -10.62 -23.08
C GLY A 83 -35.02 -11.31 -23.23
N SER A 84 -34.45 -11.20 -24.43
CA SER A 84 -33.11 -11.74 -24.74
C SER A 84 -32.03 -11.03 -23.92
N GLY A 85 -32.13 -9.71 -23.79
CA GLY A 85 -31.27 -8.82 -22.99
C GLY A 85 -29.76 -8.94 -23.29
N PRO A 86 -28.92 -8.03 -22.78
CA PRO A 86 -27.48 -8.24 -22.83
C PRO A 86 -27.07 -9.29 -21.79
N LEU A 87 -26.37 -10.34 -22.24
CA LEU A 87 -25.66 -11.28 -21.38
C LEU A 87 -24.25 -10.73 -21.10
N CYS A 88 -23.84 -10.72 -19.83
CA CYS A 88 -22.60 -10.08 -19.40
C CYS A 88 -21.40 -11.03 -19.46
N GLY A 89 -20.31 -10.58 -20.09
CA GLY A 89 -19.03 -11.30 -20.07
C GLY A 89 -19.03 -12.59 -20.89
N ALA A 90 -18.25 -13.58 -20.42
CA ALA A 90 -18.22 -14.93 -20.99
C ALA A 90 -19.61 -15.57 -20.89
N GLN A 91 -20.04 -16.29 -21.94
CA GLN A 91 -21.40 -16.81 -22.02
C GLN A 91 -21.54 -18.01 -22.96
N ILE A 92 -22.49 -18.89 -22.63
CA ILE A 92 -22.97 -19.99 -23.47
C ILE A 92 -24.49 -19.97 -23.48
N ARG A 93 -25.09 -20.21 -24.64
CA ARG A 93 -26.54 -20.30 -24.83
C ARG A 93 -26.91 -21.68 -25.36
N TYR A 94 -28.05 -22.18 -24.93
CA TYR A 94 -28.59 -23.47 -25.35
C TYR A 94 -30.03 -23.31 -25.84
N LEU A 95 -30.37 -24.07 -26.88
CA LEU A 95 -31.74 -24.35 -27.29
C LEU A 95 -32.09 -25.79 -26.95
N ILE A 96 -33.34 -26.03 -26.57
CA ILE A 96 -33.85 -27.35 -26.20
C ILE A 96 -34.88 -27.78 -27.24
N LYS A 97 -34.64 -28.91 -27.89
CA LYS A 97 -35.52 -29.44 -28.94
C LYS A 97 -36.04 -30.83 -28.56
N SER A 98 -37.30 -31.09 -28.88
CA SER A 98 -37.92 -32.42 -28.88
C SER A 98 -38.49 -32.73 -30.26
N ARG A 99 -39.13 -33.89 -30.42
CA ARG A 99 -39.87 -34.23 -31.64
C ARG A 99 -41.05 -33.29 -31.95
N TYR A 100 -41.51 -32.50 -30.97
CA TYR A 100 -42.59 -31.51 -31.12
C TYR A 100 -42.09 -30.08 -31.39
N GLY A 101 -40.79 -29.90 -31.62
CA GLY A 101 -40.19 -28.60 -31.88
C GLY A 101 -39.40 -28.06 -30.69
N TRP A 102 -39.24 -26.74 -30.63
CA TRP A 102 -38.53 -26.07 -29.53
C TRP A 102 -39.35 -26.17 -28.24
N VAL A 103 -38.69 -26.61 -27.18
CA VAL A 103 -39.33 -26.83 -25.86
C VAL A 103 -38.89 -25.79 -24.84
N GLY A 104 -37.71 -25.23 -25.02
CA GLY A 104 -37.13 -24.26 -24.11
C GLY A 104 -35.79 -23.73 -24.55
N ALA A 105 -35.25 -22.81 -23.77
CA ALA A 105 -33.99 -22.15 -24.04
C ALA A 105 -33.35 -21.64 -22.74
N LEU A 106 -32.03 -21.62 -22.68
CA LEU A 106 -31.30 -21.16 -21.49
C LEU A 106 -29.95 -20.55 -21.83
N SER A 107 -29.41 -19.80 -20.87
CA SER A 107 -28.07 -19.19 -20.97
C SER A 107 -27.33 -19.19 -19.65
N PHE A 108 -26.01 -19.35 -19.76
CA PHE A 108 -25.06 -19.17 -18.67
C PHE A 108 -24.14 -18.02 -19.03
N SER A 109 -23.87 -17.13 -18.09
CA SER A 109 -22.94 -16.01 -18.26
C SER A 109 -22.02 -15.88 -17.05
N ALA A 110 -21.10 -14.91 -17.08
CA ALA A 110 -20.20 -14.66 -15.96
C ALA A 110 -20.98 -14.33 -14.66
N ALA A 111 -20.46 -14.77 -13.52
CA ALA A 111 -21.05 -14.49 -12.22
C ALA A 111 -21.09 -12.99 -11.88
N SER A 112 -21.99 -12.66 -10.96
CA SER A 112 -22.05 -11.34 -10.33
C SER A 112 -20.79 -11.08 -9.51
N TRP A 113 -20.27 -9.84 -9.55
CA TRP A 113 -18.96 -9.52 -8.98
C TRP A 113 -18.88 -9.75 -7.46
N ALA A 114 -19.94 -9.38 -6.73
CA ALA A 114 -20.03 -9.57 -5.30
C ALA A 114 -21.50 -9.67 -4.88
N LEU A 115 -21.78 -10.60 -3.97
CA LEU A 115 -23.11 -10.83 -3.40
C LEU A 115 -22.94 -11.26 -1.95
N LYS A 116 -23.47 -10.49 -1.00
CA LYS A 116 -23.26 -10.71 0.44
C LYS A 116 -23.57 -12.16 0.85
N ASP A 117 -24.77 -12.65 0.57
CA ASP A 117 -25.21 -13.95 1.06
C ASP A 117 -24.50 -15.11 0.36
N ARG A 118 -24.23 -14.99 -0.95
CA ARG A 118 -23.39 -15.96 -1.67
C ARG A 118 -21.98 -16.00 -1.10
N ASP A 119 -21.34 -14.84 -0.96
CA ASP A 119 -19.95 -14.75 -0.54
C ASP A 119 -19.79 -15.29 0.88
N ASN A 120 -20.75 -15.04 1.77
CA ASN A 120 -20.81 -15.63 3.11
C ASN A 120 -20.95 -17.16 3.05
N PHE A 121 -21.83 -17.68 2.20
CA PHE A 121 -22.04 -19.13 2.04
C PHE A 121 -20.81 -19.88 1.50
N ILE A 122 -20.07 -19.25 0.58
CA ILE A 122 -18.80 -19.80 0.05
C ILE A 122 -17.68 -19.67 1.10
N SER A 123 -17.76 -18.63 1.94
CA SER A 123 -16.78 -18.28 2.98
C SER A 123 -15.38 -17.93 2.45
N TRP A 124 -15.26 -17.63 1.14
CA TRP A 124 -14.02 -17.20 0.53
C TRP A 124 -13.58 -15.79 0.94
N SER A 125 -12.26 -15.61 1.05
CA SER A 125 -11.67 -14.28 1.25
C SER A 125 -11.88 -13.42 0.00
N VAL A 126 -11.76 -12.09 0.13
CA VAL A 126 -11.87 -11.19 -1.04
C VAL A 126 -10.82 -11.50 -2.11
N ALA A 127 -9.58 -11.82 -1.69
CA ALA A 127 -8.50 -12.21 -2.60
C ALA A 127 -8.85 -13.50 -3.36
N ALA A 128 -9.36 -14.51 -2.64
CA ALA A 128 -9.82 -15.75 -3.24
C ALA A 128 -11.01 -15.51 -4.19
N ARG A 129 -11.98 -14.67 -3.80
CA ARG A 129 -13.11 -14.28 -4.67
C ARG A 129 -12.62 -13.64 -5.95
N ILE A 130 -11.77 -12.62 -5.90
CA ILE A 130 -11.33 -11.91 -7.12
C ILE A 130 -10.64 -12.88 -8.10
N LYS A 131 -9.77 -13.75 -7.58
CA LYS A 131 -9.05 -14.73 -8.39
C LYS A 131 -9.96 -15.84 -8.93
N ASN A 132 -10.86 -16.35 -8.10
CA ASN A 132 -11.60 -17.59 -8.37
C ASN A 132 -13.04 -17.34 -8.86
N LEU A 133 -13.53 -16.09 -8.88
CA LEU A 133 -14.85 -15.73 -9.40
C LEU A 133 -15.12 -16.26 -10.83
N PRO A 134 -14.15 -16.32 -11.76
CA PRO A 134 -14.39 -16.91 -13.09
C PRO A 134 -14.92 -18.35 -13.05
N TYR A 135 -14.64 -19.11 -11.98
CA TYR A 135 -15.14 -20.48 -11.80
C TYR A 135 -16.61 -20.55 -11.35
N VAL A 136 -17.26 -19.41 -11.12
CA VAL A 136 -18.69 -19.30 -10.82
C VAL A 136 -19.43 -18.79 -12.07
N LEU A 137 -20.50 -19.48 -12.48
CA LEU A 137 -21.32 -19.08 -13.63
C LEU A 137 -22.75 -18.75 -13.22
N ASN A 138 -23.35 -17.76 -13.86
CA ASN A 138 -24.73 -17.37 -13.61
C ASN A 138 -25.68 -17.93 -14.67
N ASN A 139 -26.68 -18.73 -14.28
CA ASN A 139 -27.80 -19.07 -15.15
C ASN A 139 -28.68 -17.82 -15.36
N SER A 140 -28.43 -17.12 -16.45
CA SER A 140 -28.91 -15.75 -16.66
C SER A 140 -30.30 -15.70 -17.30
N ARG A 141 -30.68 -16.76 -18.02
CA ARG A 141 -32.01 -16.93 -18.63
C ARG A 141 -32.37 -18.40 -18.59
N PHE A 142 -33.63 -18.67 -18.28
CA PHE A 142 -34.21 -19.99 -18.37
C PHE A 142 -35.68 -19.87 -18.78
N LEU A 143 -36.00 -20.46 -19.92
CA LEU A 143 -37.32 -20.42 -20.53
C LEU A 143 -37.77 -21.85 -20.84
N ILE A 144 -38.97 -22.20 -20.37
CA ILE A 144 -39.80 -23.27 -20.94
C ILE A 144 -40.89 -22.57 -21.76
N ILE A 145 -41.15 -23.06 -22.96
CA ILE A 145 -42.09 -22.42 -23.88
C ILE A 145 -43.52 -22.51 -23.33
N PRO A 146 -44.28 -21.40 -23.33
CA PRO A 146 -45.71 -21.43 -23.01
C PRO A 146 -46.47 -22.36 -23.96
N GLY A 147 -47.24 -23.30 -23.41
CA GLY A 147 -47.88 -24.39 -24.16
C GLY A 147 -47.19 -25.75 -23.98
N VAL A 148 -46.07 -25.82 -23.26
CA VAL A 148 -45.47 -27.08 -22.80
C VAL A 148 -45.79 -27.28 -21.32
N ASN A 149 -46.84 -28.02 -21.02
CA ASN A 149 -47.28 -28.29 -19.64
C ASN A 149 -46.90 -29.72 -19.23
N ILE A 150 -45.61 -29.89 -18.92
CA ILE A 150 -45.05 -31.18 -18.54
C ILE A 150 -44.44 -31.08 -17.14
N PRO A 151 -44.96 -31.83 -16.15
CA PRO A 151 -44.39 -31.87 -14.81
C PRO A 151 -42.89 -32.21 -14.84
N ASN A 152 -42.11 -31.55 -13.99
CA ASN A 152 -40.66 -31.81 -13.81
C ASN A 152 -39.76 -31.58 -15.04
N LEU A 153 -40.30 -31.08 -16.16
CA LEU A 153 -39.51 -30.82 -17.37
C LEU A 153 -38.39 -29.80 -17.13
N ALA A 154 -38.69 -28.74 -16.38
CA ALA A 154 -37.73 -27.67 -16.13
C ALA A 154 -36.49 -28.16 -15.36
N SER A 155 -36.69 -28.94 -14.28
CA SER A 155 -35.58 -29.53 -13.51
C SER A 155 -34.82 -30.57 -14.32
N HIS A 156 -35.52 -31.38 -15.13
CA HIS A 156 -34.90 -32.34 -16.04
C HIS A 156 -33.97 -31.67 -17.08
N ILE A 157 -34.44 -30.59 -17.71
CA ILE A 157 -33.65 -29.80 -18.66
C ILE A 157 -32.44 -29.17 -17.99
N LEU A 158 -32.60 -28.58 -16.79
CA LEU A 158 -31.49 -28.03 -16.02
C LEU A 158 -30.43 -29.10 -15.77
N GLY A 159 -30.82 -30.28 -15.29
CA GLY A 159 -29.91 -31.39 -15.04
C GLY A 159 -29.17 -31.89 -16.28
N LYS A 160 -29.82 -31.95 -17.45
CA LYS A 160 -29.15 -32.26 -18.72
C LYS A 160 -28.13 -31.18 -19.11
N CYS A 161 -28.51 -29.91 -19.04
CA CYS A 161 -27.63 -28.81 -19.44
C CYS A 161 -26.41 -28.67 -18.53
N ILE A 162 -26.59 -28.83 -17.22
CA ILE A 162 -25.52 -28.75 -16.21
C ILE A 162 -24.43 -29.81 -16.48
N ARG A 163 -24.82 -31.04 -16.84
CA ARG A 163 -23.89 -32.13 -17.18
C ARG A 163 -22.98 -31.80 -18.35
N GLN A 164 -23.48 -31.07 -19.34
CA GLN A 164 -22.71 -30.66 -20.52
C GLN A 164 -21.91 -29.37 -20.30
N LEU A 165 -22.46 -28.44 -19.52
CA LEU A 165 -21.97 -27.06 -19.39
C LEU A 165 -20.50 -26.95 -19.01
N ALA A 166 -20.03 -27.74 -18.04
CA ALA A 166 -18.64 -27.64 -17.57
C ALA A 166 -17.62 -27.98 -18.68
N ASN A 167 -17.92 -28.98 -19.50
CA ASN A 167 -17.09 -29.40 -20.64
C ASN A 167 -17.14 -28.35 -21.75
N ASP A 168 -18.34 -27.87 -22.09
CA ASP A 168 -18.53 -26.83 -23.10
C ASP A 168 -17.81 -25.51 -22.72
N TRP A 169 -17.84 -25.16 -21.43
CA TRP A 169 -17.19 -23.96 -20.93
C TRP A 169 -15.67 -24.09 -20.97
N GLN A 170 -15.13 -25.23 -20.54
CA GLN A 170 -13.70 -25.54 -20.62
C GLN A 170 -13.21 -25.52 -22.06
N LYS A 171 -13.93 -26.15 -22.98
CA LYS A 171 -13.60 -26.15 -24.42
C LYS A 171 -13.59 -24.73 -25.01
N ARG A 172 -14.48 -23.85 -24.56
CA ARG A 172 -14.63 -22.50 -25.11
C ARG A 172 -13.70 -21.46 -24.48
N TYR A 173 -13.43 -21.57 -23.18
CA TYR A 173 -12.75 -20.54 -22.39
C TYR A 173 -11.46 -21.02 -21.70
N ASN A 174 -11.08 -22.28 -21.88
CA ASN A 174 -9.88 -22.90 -21.31
C ASN A 174 -9.82 -22.94 -19.77
N TYR A 175 -10.98 -22.94 -19.12
CA TYR A 175 -11.09 -23.17 -17.67
C TYR A 175 -12.43 -23.82 -17.32
N ARG A 176 -12.46 -24.61 -16.25
CA ARG A 176 -13.63 -25.41 -15.85
C ARG A 176 -14.37 -24.76 -14.68
N PRO A 177 -15.66 -24.42 -14.80
CA PRO A 177 -16.45 -23.88 -13.69
C PRO A 177 -16.69 -24.94 -12.60
N VAL A 178 -16.85 -24.49 -11.35
CA VAL A 178 -17.07 -25.37 -10.18
C VAL A 178 -18.37 -25.07 -9.44
N LEU A 179 -19.01 -23.93 -9.72
CA LEU A 179 -20.24 -23.49 -9.06
C LEU A 179 -21.13 -22.75 -10.04
N LEU A 180 -22.45 -22.96 -9.95
CA LEU A 180 -23.45 -22.16 -10.63
C LEU A 180 -24.21 -21.28 -9.63
N GLU A 181 -24.64 -20.11 -10.06
CA GLU A 181 -25.56 -19.21 -9.37
C GLU A 181 -26.75 -18.88 -10.27
N THR A 182 -27.89 -18.53 -9.66
CA THR A 182 -29.05 -17.96 -10.38
C THR A 182 -29.82 -17.02 -9.46
N PHE A 183 -30.59 -16.11 -10.06
CA PHE A 183 -31.37 -15.10 -9.35
C PHE A 183 -32.85 -15.19 -9.71
N VAL A 184 -33.64 -15.71 -8.79
CA VAL A 184 -35.08 -15.86 -8.95
C VAL A 184 -35.77 -14.63 -8.40
N ASP A 185 -36.59 -13.97 -9.23
CA ASP A 185 -37.41 -12.86 -8.79
C ASP A 185 -38.38 -13.31 -7.68
N ILE A 186 -38.61 -12.47 -6.67
CA ILE A 186 -39.46 -12.80 -5.51
C ILE A 186 -40.89 -13.17 -5.89
N LYS A 187 -41.38 -12.75 -7.06
CA LYS A 187 -42.69 -13.18 -7.58
C LYS A 187 -42.75 -14.65 -8.00
N PHE A 188 -41.60 -15.33 -8.12
CA PHE A 188 -41.52 -16.75 -8.50
C PHE A 188 -41.04 -17.61 -7.34
N LYS A 189 -41.60 -18.82 -7.21
CA LYS A 189 -41.25 -19.77 -6.13
C LYS A 189 -39.87 -20.41 -6.29
N GLY A 190 -39.30 -20.42 -7.51
CA GLY A 190 -38.02 -21.07 -7.78
C GLY A 190 -38.06 -22.61 -7.75
N THR A 191 -39.25 -23.20 -7.86
CA THR A 191 -39.51 -24.64 -7.72
C THR A 191 -38.64 -25.50 -8.64
N SER A 192 -38.40 -25.06 -9.88
CA SER A 192 -37.56 -25.80 -10.83
C SER A 192 -36.11 -25.94 -10.38
N TYR A 193 -35.55 -24.93 -9.70
CA TYR A 193 -34.20 -24.99 -9.16
C TYR A 193 -34.14 -25.86 -7.89
N GLN A 194 -35.15 -25.77 -7.03
CA GLN A 194 -35.27 -26.62 -5.84
C GLN A 194 -35.36 -28.10 -6.23
N ALA A 195 -36.23 -28.44 -7.19
CA ALA A 195 -36.37 -29.80 -7.72
C ALA A 195 -35.13 -30.29 -8.45
N ALA A 196 -34.26 -29.39 -8.91
CA ALA A 196 -32.95 -29.72 -9.51
C ALA A 196 -31.81 -29.72 -8.47
N ASN A 197 -32.11 -29.78 -7.17
CA ASN A 197 -31.15 -29.79 -6.05
C ASN A 197 -30.26 -28.55 -5.93
N TRP A 198 -30.75 -27.38 -6.37
CA TRP A 198 -30.05 -26.11 -6.12
C TRP A 198 -30.28 -25.65 -4.68
N ILE A 199 -29.20 -25.17 -4.06
CA ILE A 199 -29.15 -24.72 -2.67
C ILE A 199 -29.60 -23.26 -2.59
N LYS A 200 -30.66 -22.99 -1.83
CA LYS A 200 -31.11 -21.62 -1.54
C LYS A 200 -30.21 -21.00 -0.46
N VAL A 201 -29.54 -19.88 -0.77
CA VAL A 201 -28.52 -19.31 0.14
C VAL A 201 -28.84 -17.91 0.69
N GLY A 202 -29.81 -17.21 0.11
CA GLY A 202 -30.17 -15.87 0.59
C GLY A 202 -30.84 -15.00 -0.46
N LYS A 203 -30.68 -13.68 -0.35
CA LYS A 203 -31.27 -12.69 -1.25
C LYS A 203 -30.22 -11.68 -1.74
N SER A 204 -30.36 -11.22 -2.97
CA SER A 204 -29.59 -10.09 -3.48
C SER A 204 -30.13 -8.77 -2.89
N SER A 205 -29.28 -7.74 -2.85
CA SER A 205 -29.65 -6.40 -2.38
C SER A 205 -30.58 -5.63 -3.33
N GLY A 206 -30.82 -6.15 -4.55
CA GLY A 206 -31.57 -5.46 -5.60
C GLY A 206 -30.78 -4.32 -6.29
N ARG A 207 -31.34 -3.76 -7.35
CA ARG A 207 -30.92 -2.47 -7.95
C ARG A 207 -32.09 -1.50 -7.84
N ARG A 208 -31.87 -0.18 -7.92
CA ARG A 208 -32.95 0.83 -7.86
C ARG A 208 -34.11 0.57 -8.84
N SER A 209 -33.87 -0.13 -9.95
CA SER A 209 -34.88 -0.50 -10.96
C SER A 209 -35.36 -1.95 -10.92
N THR A 210 -34.79 -2.83 -10.08
CA THR A 210 -35.19 -4.25 -10.00
C THR A 210 -35.15 -4.72 -8.55
N GLY A 211 -36.25 -5.31 -8.08
CA GLY A 211 -36.41 -5.81 -6.72
C GLY A 211 -35.38 -6.84 -6.28
N LYS A 212 -35.39 -7.17 -4.98
CA LYS A 212 -34.55 -8.22 -4.40
C LYS A 212 -34.87 -9.57 -5.08
N LYS A 213 -33.85 -10.39 -5.29
CA LYS A 213 -33.98 -11.73 -5.89
C LYS A 213 -33.44 -12.80 -4.95
N VAL A 214 -34.08 -13.96 -4.90
CA VAL A 214 -33.58 -15.13 -4.17
C VAL A 214 -32.39 -15.72 -4.92
N ILE A 215 -31.32 -16.02 -4.17
CA ILE A 215 -30.07 -16.60 -4.70
C ILE A 215 -30.12 -18.12 -4.50
N TYR A 216 -29.91 -18.86 -5.60
CA TYR A 216 -29.70 -20.30 -5.58
C TYR A 216 -28.33 -20.64 -6.14
N LEU A 217 -27.66 -21.63 -5.56
CA LEU A 217 -26.35 -22.12 -5.97
C LEU A 217 -26.39 -23.62 -6.30
N TYR A 218 -25.55 -24.05 -7.25
CA TYR A 218 -25.41 -25.47 -7.60
C TYR A 218 -23.94 -25.85 -7.75
N PRO A 219 -23.38 -26.68 -6.85
CA PRO A 219 -22.04 -27.23 -6.98
C PRO A 219 -21.87 -28.13 -8.20
N LEU A 220 -20.80 -27.95 -8.98
CA LEU A 220 -20.48 -28.80 -10.14
C LEU A 220 -19.49 -29.92 -9.82
N CYS A 221 -18.78 -29.83 -8.69
CA CYS A 221 -17.86 -30.86 -8.21
C CYS A 221 -17.80 -30.88 -6.67
N PRO A 222 -17.40 -31.98 -6.02
CA PRO A 222 -17.39 -32.08 -4.55
C PRO A 222 -16.47 -31.06 -3.86
N ASN A 223 -15.26 -30.83 -4.38
CA ASN A 223 -14.24 -29.95 -3.79
C ASN A 223 -14.38 -28.47 -4.21
N TRP A 224 -15.53 -28.06 -4.73
CA TRP A 224 -15.74 -26.69 -5.24
C TRP A 224 -15.43 -25.61 -4.20
N LYS A 225 -15.76 -25.81 -2.92
CA LYS A 225 -15.46 -24.83 -1.85
C LYS A 225 -13.96 -24.65 -1.67
N GLU A 226 -13.20 -25.73 -1.65
CA GLU A 226 -11.74 -25.68 -1.52
C GLU A 226 -11.11 -24.89 -2.69
N ILE A 227 -11.53 -25.20 -3.92
CA ILE A 227 -11.08 -24.51 -5.13
C ILE A 227 -11.37 -23.00 -5.04
N LEU A 228 -12.61 -22.63 -4.68
CA LEU A 228 -12.99 -21.21 -4.57
C LEU A 228 -12.31 -20.49 -3.39
N ASN A 229 -12.00 -21.20 -2.30
CA ASN A 229 -11.34 -20.64 -1.12
C ASN A 229 -9.82 -20.53 -1.24
N ARG A 230 -9.21 -21.18 -2.25
CA ARG A 230 -7.76 -21.15 -2.46
C ARG A 230 -7.28 -19.72 -2.68
N LYS A 231 -6.55 -19.18 -1.70
CA LYS A 231 -5.98 -17.84 -1.78
C LYS A 231 -4.93 -17.79 -2.90
N PRO A 232 -4.79 -16.64 -3.60
CA PRO A 232 -3.60 -16.42 -4.41
C PRO A 232 -2.36 -16.61 -3.51
N LYS A 233 -1.34 -17.31 -4.00
CA LYS A 233 0.01 -17.13 -3.44
C LYS A 233 0.34 -15.66 -3.68
N ARG A 234 0.67 -14.92 -2.61
CA ARG A 234 1.18 -13.55 -2.73
C ARG A 234 2.43 -13.62 -3.58
N GLY A 235 2.39 -13.02 -4.76
CA GLY A 235 3.55 -12.92 -5.62
C GLY A 235 4.47 -11.84 -5.09
N ILE A 236 5.76 -11.93 -5.40
CA ILE A 236 6.61 -10.75 -5.38
C ILE A 236 6.19 -9.95 -6.61
N ILE A 237 5.51 -8.81 -6.44
CA ILE A 237 5.34 -7.86 -7.54
C ILE A 237 6.73 -7.28 -7.77
N PRO A 238 7.35 -7.49 -8.95
CA PRO A 238 8.66 -6.91 -9.22
C PRO A 238 8.56 -5.38 -9.18
N PRO A 239 9.67 -4.68 -8.89
CA PRO A 239 9.69 -3.23 -9.01
C PRO A 239 9.20 -2.80 -10.41
N PRO A 240 8.50 -1.66 -10.54
CA PRO A 240 8.12 -1.15 -11.84
C PRO A 240 9.37 -0.82 -12.66
N ASP A 241 9.49 -1.35 -13.88
CA ASP A 241 10.68 -1.14 -14.74
C ASP A 241 10.87 0.34 -15.12
N ASN A 242 9.77 1.07 -15.32
CA ASN A 242 9.76 2.49 -15.65
C ASN A 242 8.57 3.18 -14.97
N PRO A 243 8.69 3.54 -13.68
CA PRO A 243 7.60 4.17 -12.94
C PRO A 243 7.29 5.54 -13.53
N ALA A 244 6.01 5.89 -13.64
CA ALA A 244 5.60 7.19 -14.16
C ALA A 244 6.04 8.35 -13.24
N ASP A 245 6.15 8.09 -11.94
CA ASP A 245 6.69 9.01 -10.94
C ASP A 245 7.06 8.28 -9.64
N TRP A 246 7.56 9.05 -8.67
CA TRP A 246 7.97 8.56 -7.36
C TRP A 246 6.85 7.82 -6.60
N ALA A 247 5.57 8.17 -6.80
CA ALA A 247 4.49 7.51 -6.06
C ALA A 247 4.24 6.10 -6.60
N GLU A 248 4.38 5.90 -7.91
CA GLU A 248 4.38 4.57 -8.50
C GLU A 248 5.64 3.78 -8.15
N GLU A 249 6.82 4.42 -8.12
CA GLU A 249 8.07 3.78 -7.67
C GLU A 249 7.94 3.24 -6.24
N GLU A 250 7.48 4.08 -5.30
CA GLU A 250 7.45 3.71 -3.87
C GLU A 250 6.27 2.81 -3.48
N PHE A 251 5.15 2.83 -4.22
CA PHE A 251 3.94 2.06 -3.89
C PHE A 251 3.51 1.05 -4.96
N GLY A 252 4.25 0.93 -6.06
CA GLY A 252 3.89 0.10 -7.22
C GLY A 252 3.84 -1.39 -6.92
N GLN A 253 4.59 -1.85 -5.92
CA GLN A 253 4.66 -3.26 -5.54
C GLN A 253 3.60 -3.68 -4.51
N VAL A 254 2.70 -2.77 -4.09
CA VAL A 254 1.66 -3.10 -3.11
C VAL A 254 0.57 -3.99 -3.76
N GLU A 255 0.26 -5.14 -3.13
CA GLU A 255 -0.68 -6.12 -3.66
C GLU A 255 -2.04 -6.10 -2.93
N PHE A 256 -2.97 -5.25 -3.39
CA PHE A 256 -4.34 -5.23 -2.83
C PHE A 256 -5.33 -6.21 -3.45
N PHE A 257 -4.93 -7.02 -4.44
CA PHE A 257 -5.80 -7.83 -5.31
C PHE A 257 -6.93 -7.04 -6.02
N ASP A 258 -7.02 -5.72 -5.82
CA ASP A 258 -7.98 -4.79 -6.39
C ASP A 258 -7.21 -3.58 -6.89
N HIS A 259 -6.91 -3.55 -8.19
CA HIS A 259 -6.06 -2.53 -8.81
C HIS A 259 -6.55 -1.09 -8.58
N ARG A 260 -7.85 -0.90 -8.30
CA ARG A 260 -8.40 0.42 -7.95
C ARG A 260 -7.86 0.96 -6.63
N LEU A 261 -7.49 0.09 -5.69
CA LEU A 261 -6.84 0.48 -4.45
C LEU A 261 -5.40 0.97 -4.73
N ASN A 262 -4.66 0.32 -5.63
CA ASN A 262 -3.32 0.78 -6.03
C ASN A 262 -3.38 2.17 -6.68
N ILE A 263 -4.29 2.37 -7.64
CA ILE A 263 -4.51 3.68 -8.26
C ILE A 263 -4.86 4.74 -7.19
N ARG A 264 -5.73 4.38 -6.22
CA ARG A 264 -6.12 5.29 -5.14
C ARG A 264 -4.96 5.63 -4.22
N LEU A 265 -4.15 4.63 -3.83
CA LEU A 265 -2.97 4.82 -3.00
C LEU A 265 -1.99 5.79 -3.65
N GLN A 266 -1.60 5.53 -4.89
CA GLN A 266 -0.66 6.40 -5.60
C GLN A 266 -1.23 7.82 -5.79
N ARG A 267 -2.54 7.94 -6.01
CA ARG A 267 -3.19 9.27 -6.06
C ARG A 267 -3.11 10.00 -4.71
N LEU A 268 -3.43 9.32 -3.61
CA LEU A 268 -3.32 9.89 -2.26
C LEU A 268 -1.89 10.29 -1.91
N ALA A 269 -0.89 9.48 -2.30
CA ALA A 269 0.51 9.80 -2.09
C ALA A 269 0.92 11.09 -2.82
N ARG A 270 0.49 11.26 -4.07
CA ARG A 270 0.71 12.50 -4.85
C ARG A 270 0.00 13.69 -4.21
N ASP A 271 -1.29 13.55 -3.91
CA ASP A 271 -2.10 14.60 -3.30
C ASP A 271 -1.51 15.04 -1.94
N PHE A 272 -1.00 14.11 -1.12
CA PHE A 272 -0.37 14.42 0.17
C PHE A 272 1.03 15.02 0.02
N PHE A 273 1.80 14.63 -1.00
CA PHE A 273 3.11 15.25 -1.26
C PHE A 273 3.00 16.66 -1.83
N ALA A 274 1.98 16.90 -2.66
CA ALA A 274 1.61 18.20 -3.18
C ALA A 274 1.24 19.19 -2.06
N ALA A 275 0.40 18.74 -1.11
CA ALA A 275 -0.09 19.56 -0.01
C ALA A 275 0.13 18.88 1.36
N PRO A 276 1.38 18.75 1.83
CA PRO A 276 1.71 17.96 3.02
C PRO A 276 1.07 18.52 4.29
N GLY A 277 0.95 19.84 4.41
CA GLY A 277 0.35 20.49 5.57
C GLY A 277 -1.19 20.55 5.57
N SER A 278 -1.84 20.03 4.53
CA SER A 278 -3.28 20.18 4.33
C SER A 278 -4.05 18.99 4.87
N LEU A 279 -5.26 19.22 5.40
CA LEU A 279 -6.16 18.13 5.82
C LEU A 279 -6.65 17.33 4.59
N ILE A 280 -7.21 16.12 4.83
CA ILE A 280 -7.64 15.22 3.73
C ILE A 280 -8.58 15.91 2.72
N PRO A 281 -9.61 16.70 3.11
CA PRO A 281 -10.48 17.37 2.16
C PRO A 281 -9.76 18.42 1.30
N GLU A 282 -8.82 19.14 1.90
CA GLU A 282 -8.04 20.18 1.24
C GLU A 282 -7.02 19.57 0.27
N ALA A 283 -6.26 18.56 0.70
CA ALA A 283 -5.37 17.79 -0.18
C ALA A 283 -6.14 17.07 -1.32
N SER A 284 -7.44 16.81 -1.12
CA SER A 284 -8.33 16.27 -2.16
C SER A 284 -8.88 17.34 -3.12
N GLY A 285 -8.34 18.57 -3.10
CA GLY A 285 -8.77 19.70 -3.93
C GLY A 285 -10.21 20.15 -3.65
N GLY A 286 -10.72 19.96 -2.43
CA GLY A 286 -12.10 20.28 -2.06
C GLY A 286 -13.16 19.37 -2.69
N SER A 287 -12.78 18.36 -3.47
CA SER A 287 -13.72 17.47 -4.14
C SER A 287 -14.39 16.51 -3.14
N ILE A 288 -15.72 16.57 -3.05
CA ILE A 288 -16.52 15.66 -2.22
C ILE A 288 -16.26 14.20 -2.62
N ALA A 289 -16.15 13.92 -3.92
CA ALA A 289 -15.93 12.58 -4.43
C ALA A 289 -14.55 12.04 -4.05
N SER A 290 -13.50 12.86 -4.22
CA SER A 290 -12.12 12.50 -3.86
C SER A 290 -11.96 12.33 -2.35
N THR A 291 -12.51 13.26 -1.57
CA THR A 291 -12.53 13.22 -0.10
C THR A 291 -13.20 11.94 0.40
N LYS A 292 -14.43 11.63 -0.08
CA LYS A 292 -15.12 10.38 0.29
C LYS A 292 -14.32 9.14 -0.12
N ALA A 293 -13.63 9.17 -1.24
CA ALA A 293 -12.80 8.05 -1.68
C ALA A 293 -11.55 7.88 -0.81
N ALA A 294 -10.93 8.96 -0.33
CA ALA A 294 -9.83 8.93 0.63
C ALA A 294 -10.26 8.28 1.95
N TYR A 295 -11.37 8.75 2.56
CA TYR A 295 -11.89 8.15 3.79
C TYR A 295 -12.29 6.68 3.62
N ARG A 296 -12.88 6.31 2.46
CA ARG A 296 -13.18 4.90 2.14
C ARG A 296 -11.94 4.05 1.95
N PHE A 297 -10.83 4.64 1.52
CA PHE A 297 -9.55 3.96 1.40
C PHE A 297 -8.98 3.64 2.78
N PHE A 298 -8.90 4.65 3.67
CA PHE A 298 -8.37 4.45 5.03
C PHE A 298 -9.24 3.53 5.89
N ASN A 299 -10.57 3.57 5.74
CA ASN A 299 -11.47 2.64 6.42
C ASN A 299 -11.56 1.25 5.72
N ASN A 300 -10.77 1.01 4.68
CA ASN A 300 -10.81 -0.28 3.99
C ASN A 300 -10.02 -1.33 4.77
N LYS A 301 -10.70 -2.34 5.33
CA LYS A 301 -10.06 -3.45 6.05
C LYS A 301 -9.04 -4.28 5.23
N ARG A 302 -8.91 -4.02 3.92
CA ARG A 302 -7.91 -4.64 3.02
C ARG A 302 -6.61 -3.84 2.94
N VAL A 303 -6.59 -2.65 3.52
CA VAL A 303 -5.45 -1.75 3.54
C VAL A 303 -5.01 -1.64 4.99
N ASP A 304 -3.74 -1.85 5.23
CA ASP A 304 -3.11 -1.69 6.53
C ASP A 304 -1.72 -1.07 6.34
N MET A 305 -1.17 -0.59 7.44
CA MET A 305 0.11 0.12 7.46
C MET A 305 1.27 -0.73 6.94
N ASP A 306 1.32 -2.02 7.34
CA ASP A 306 2.43 -2.90 7.01
C ASP A 306 2.44 -3.22 5.52
N GLU A 307 1.27 -3.53 4.95
CA GLU A 307 1.13 -3.78 3.51
C GLU A 307 1.51 -2.55 2.67
N LEU A 308 1.15 -1.35 3.12
CA LEU A 308 1.50 -0.11 2.43
C LEU A 308 3.01 0.17 2.42
N LEU A 309 3.69 -0.11 3.53
CA LEU A 309 5.12 0.19 3.67
C LEU A 309 6.04 -0.85 3.03
N LYS A 310 5.55 -2.06 2.74
CA LYS A 310 6.35 -3.13 2.10
C LYS A 310 7.04 -2.69 0.81
N SER A 311 6.30 -2.00 -0.06
CA SER A 311 6.84 -1.51 -1.34
C SER A 311 7.97 -0.50 -1.10
N HIS A 312 7.75 0.49 -0.22
CA HIS A 312 8.76 1.47 0.13
C HIS A 312 10.01 0.85 0.79
N ILE A 313 9.82 -0.13 1.69
CA ILE A 313 10.93 -0.85 2.32
C ILE A 313 11.71 -1.63 1.25
N THR A 314 11.04 -2.25 0.28
CA THR A 314 11.69 -2.97 -0.82
C THR A 314 12.53 -2.02 -1.67
N MET A 315 11.99 -0.87 -2.07
CA MET A 315 12.76 0.16 -2.79
C MET A 315 13.92 0.73 -1.97
N THR A 316 13.75 0.83 -0.64
CA THR A 316 14.84 1.21 0.26
C THR A 316 15.95 0.17 0.25
N LYS A 317 15.64 -1.13 0.20
CA LYS A 317 16.65 -2.19 0.07
C LYS A 317 17.42 -2.09 -1.24
N GLU A 318 16.75 -1.78 -2.35
CA GLU A 318 17.45 -1.56 -3.63
C GLU A 318 18.41 -0.37 -3.54
N ARG A 319 17.98 0.77 -2.98
CA ARG A 319 18.86 1.93 -2.74
C ARG A 319 20.04 1.63 -1.81
N ILE A 320 19.88 0.70 -0.87
CA ILE A 320 20.95 0.29 0.06
C ILE A 320 22.08 -0.41 -0.68
N LYS A 321 21.78 -1.25 -1.67
CA LYS A 321 22.78 -2.05 -2.41
C LYS A 321 23.79 -1.20 -3.16
N GLU A 322 23.47 0.06 -3.46
CA GLU A 322 24.37 1.01 -4.12
C GLU A 322 25.45 1.58 -3.19
N HIS A 323 25.50 1.14 -1.93
CA HIS A 323 26.39 1.67 -0.91
C HIS A 323 27.15 0.57 -0.17
N ASN A 324 28.37 0.89 0.25
CA ASN A 324 29.20 -0.02 1.05
C ASN A 324 28.77 -0.05 2.53
N ILE A 325 28.32 1.09 3.06
CA ILE A 325 27.94 1.24 4.47
C ILE A 325 26.66 2.06 4.58
N ILE A 326 25.73 1.59 5.40
CA ILE A 326 24.48 2.29 5.71
C ILE A 326 24.26 2.34 7.22
N LEU A 327 23.81 3.50 7.69
CA LEU A 327 23.47 3.75 9.09
C LEU A 327 21.95 3.56 9.26
N ALA A 328 21.56 2.47 9.93
CA ALA A 328 20.18 2.16 10.27
C ALA A 328 19.83 2.82 11.61
N VAL A 329 19.40 4.08 11.56
CA VAL A 329 19.08 4.88 12.75
C VAL A 329 17.69 4.52 13.27
N GLN A 330 17.58 4.25 14.56
CA GLN A 330 16.34 3.90 15.24
C GLN A 330 15.97 4.96 16.28
N ASP A 331 14.68 5.31 16.35
CA ASP A 331 14.17 6.23 17.38
C ASP A 331 12.65 6.09 17.56
N THR A 332 12.15 6.58 18.68
CA THR A 332 10.73 6.54 19.05
C THR A 332 10.14 7.94 19.12
N THR A 333 8.97 8.13 18.53
CA THR A 333 8.17 9.34 18.70
C THR A 333 6.76 9.00 19.15
N ILE A 334 6.11 9.96 19.79
CA ILE A 334 4.72 9.85 20.27
C ILE A 334 3.84 10.68 19.35
N LEU A 335 2.79 10.11 18.78
CA LEU A 335 1.78 10.84 18.03
C LEU A 335 0.63 11.20 18.97
N ASN A 336 0.44 12.50 19.22
CA ASN A 336 -0.55 12.99 20.16
C ASN A 336 -1.89 13.31 19.47
N TYR A 337 -2.94 12.59 19.86
CA TYR A 337 -4.30 12.76 19.33
C TYR A 337 -5.30 13.17 20.42
N THR A 338 -4.84 13.77 21.51
CA THR A 338 -5.68 14.16 22.66
C THR A 338 -6.82 15.11 22.26
N SER A 339 -6.61 15.94 21.25
CA SER A 339 -7.62 16.83 20.68
C SER A 339 -8.70 16.14 19.84
N HIS A 340 -8.59 14.82 19.62
CA HIS A 340 -9.53 14.02 18.81
C HIS A 340 -10.22 12.93 19.64
N PRO A 341 -11.05 13.29 20.64
CA PRO A 341 -11.60 12.35 21.61
C PRO A 341 -12.52 11.28 21.00
N ALA A 342 -13.08 11.53 19.81
CA ALA A 342 -13.92 10.57 19.08
C ALA A 342 -13.13 9.46 18.36
N THR A 343 -11.80 9.52 18.35
CA THR A 343 -10.97 8.50 17.68
C THR A 343 -10.88 7.24 18.56
N GLU A 344 -11.41 6.14 18.06
CA GLU A 344 -11.40 4.85 18.75
C GLU A 344 -10.02 4.17 18.69
N GLY A 345 -9.68 3.39 19.71
CA GLY A 345 -8.47 2.54 19.72
C GLY A 345 -7.15 3.26 20.04
N LEU A 346 -7.19 4.52 20.49
CA LEU A 346 -6.01 5.24 20.98
C LEU A 346 -5.59 4.79 22.39
N GLY A 347 -4.29 4.81 22.67
CA GLY A 347 -3.71 4.42 23.96
C GLY A 347 -3.14 5.59 24.75
N LEU A 348 -2.81 5.37 26.03
CA LEU A 348 -2.18 6.40 26.87
C LEU A 348 -0.74 6.69 26.40
N ILE A 349 -0.38 7.98 26.29
CA ILE A 349 0.96 8.38 25.83
C ILE A 349 1.80 9.06 26.92
N ASN A 350 1.19 9.53 28.00
CA ASN A 350 1.90 10.14 29.13
C ASN A 350 1.89 9.24 30.39
N SER A 351 2.52 9.72 31.47
CA SER A 351 2.66 8.98 32.72
C SER A 351 1.30 8.61 33.33
N ILE A 352 1.24 7.42 33.90
CA ILE A 352 0.07 6.85 34.59
C ILE A 352 -0.40 7.76 35.75
N ALA A 353 0.50 8.56 36.33
CA ALA A 353 0.17 9.47 37.42
C ALA A 353 -0.71 10.67 37.00
N LYS A 354 -0.73 11.03 35.70
CA LYS A 354 -1.58 12.11 35.15
C LYS A 354 -2.10 11.71 33.75
N PRO A 355 -2.95 10.68 33.63
CA PRO A 355 -3.32 10.06 32.36
C PRO A 355 -4.36 10.94 31.64
N ARG A 356 -3.89 11.96 30.93
CA ARG A 356 -4.74 12.89 30.16
C ARG A 356 -4.51 12.78 28.66
N ALA A 357 -3.33 12.35 28.23
CA ALA A 357 -2.96 12.37 26.83
C ALA A 357 -3.16 11.00 26.16
N LYS A 358 -3.85 10.98 25.02
CA LYS A 358 -4.11 9.78 24.21
C LYS A 358 -3.44 9.88 22.84
N GLY A 359 -2.98 8.75 22.32
CA GLY A 359 -2.29 8.71 21.04
C GLY A 359 -1.70 7.36 20.67
N LEU A 360 -0.68 7.41 19.83
CA LEU A 360 0.07 6.26 19.32
C LEU A 360 1.56 6.42 19.61
N ILE A 361 2.25 5.29 19.75
CA ILE A 361 3.71 5.24 19.80
C ILE A 361 4.19 4.73 18.44
N LEU A 362 5.14 5.46 17.87
CA LEU A 362 5.74 5.16 16.58
C LEU A 362 7.25 4.97 16.79
N HIS A 363 7.73 3.75 16.59
CA HIS A 363 9.16 3.44 16.56
C HIS A 363 9.56 3.16 15.11
N THR A 364 10.60 3.84 14.64
CA THR A 364 11.01 3.81 13.23
C THR A 364 12.49 3.53 13.12
N THR A 365 12.84 2.71 12.13
CA THR A 365 14.21 2.50 11.68
C THR A 365 14.37 3.07 10.28
N MET A 366 15.31 3.98 10.11
CA MET A 366 15.53 4.71 8.87
C MET A 366 16.98 4.56 8.40
N ALA A 367 17.16 4.28 7.11
CA ALA A 367 18.46 4.16 6.47
C ALA A 367 19.03 5.53 6.11
N PHE A 368 20.26 5.78 6.51
CA PHE A 368 21.04 6.96 6.12
C PHE A 368 22.39 6.55 5.53
N THR A 369 22.84 7.28 4.52
CA THR A 369 24.26 7.22 4.13
C THR A 369 25.14 7.86 5.22
N PRO A 370 26.46 7.58 5.27
CA PRO A 370 27.37 8.24 6.22
C PRO A 370 27.39 9.78 6.11
N GLU A 371 27.02 10.34 4.95
CA GLU A 371 26.87 11.78 4.69
C GLU A 371 25.54 12.32 5.23
N GLY A 372 24.57 11.44 5.52
CA GLY A 372 23.27 11.77 6.08
C GLY A 372 22.13 11.89 5.07
N CYS A 373 22.28 11.32 3.86
CA CYS A 373 21.16 11.24 2.93
C CYS A 373 20.17 10.13 3.35
N PRO A 374 18.87 10.41 3.53
CA PRO A 374 17.88 9.42 3.96
C PRO A 374 17.45 8.53 2.80
N LEU A 375 17.78 7.24 2.82
CA LEU A 375 17.43 6.31 1.73
C LEU A 375 16.03 5.72 1.85
N GLY A 376 15.45 5.71 3.05
CA GLY A 376 14.08 5.25 3.31
C GLY A 376 13.94 4.49 4.61
N LEU A 377 12.77 3.88 4.81
CA LEU A 377 12.44 3.13 6.02
C LEU A 377 12.87 1.67 5.91
N LEU A 378 13.30 1.08 7.04
CA LEU A 378 13.69 -0.33 7.14
C LEU A 378 12.75 -1.14 8.02
N ASP A 379 12.24 -0.51 9.08
CA ASP A 379 11.28 -1.11 10.00
C ASP A 379 10.40 -0.02 10.61
N VAL A 380 9.14 -0.35 10.85
CA VAL A 380 8.18 0.55 11.48
C VAL A 380 7.28 -0.24 12.42
N GLN A 381 7.16 0.25 13.65
CA GLN A 381 6.28 -0.31 14.67
C GLN A 381 5.37 0.80 15.19
N CYS A 382 4.05 0.63 15.06
CA CYS A 382 3.07 1.61 15.52
C CYS A 382 1.96 0.97 16.37
N TRP A 383 1.83 1.40 17.63
CA TRP A 383 0.86 0.80 18.55
C TRP A 383 0.22 1.80 19.51
N ALA A 384 -0.94 1.43 20.04
CA ALA A 384 -1.57 2.08 21.18
C ALA A 384 -1.22 1.30 22.46
N ARG A 385 -0.87 1.99 23.55
CA ARG A 385 -0.68 1.33 24.85
C ARG A 385 -2.01 0.79 25.37
N THR A 386 -2.06 -0.51 25.67
CA THR A 386 -3.26 -1.19 26.18
C THR A 386 -3.32 -1.28 27.70
N ASN A 387 -2.17 -1.42 28.39
CA ASN A 387 -2.12 -1.66 29.84
C ASN A 387 -1.22 -0.65 30.59
N PRO A 388 -1.79 0.40 31.22
CA PRO A 388 -1.05 1.23 32.17
C PRO A 388 -0.71 0.41 33.44
N GLY A 389 0.57 0.15 33.70
CA GLY A 389 1.00 -0.48 34.96
C GLY A 389 2.27 -1.34 34.90
N LYS A 390 2.72 -1.76 33.70
CA LYS A 390 3.92 -2.59 33.53
C LYS A 390 5.24 -1.95 34.01
N SER A 391 5.27 -0.62 34.23
CA SER A 391 6.49 0.03 34.75
C SER A 391 6.83 -0.41 36.17
N LYS A 392 5.82 -0.68 37.02
CA LYS A 392 6.01 -1.15 38.41
C LYS A 392 6.51 -2.60 38.46
N LYS A 393 6.09 -3.44 37.51
CA LYS A 393 6.53 -4.84 37.36
C LYS A 393 7.73 -5.00 36.41
N ARG A 394 8.43 -3.92 36.06
CA ARG A 394 9.48 -3.94 35.02
C ARG A 394 10.66 -4.87 35.36
N LYS A 395 10.93 -5.13 36.63
CA LYS A 395 11.97 -6.07 37.07
C LYS A 395 11.56 -7.54 36.90
N GLU A 396 10.26 -7.83 37.00
CA GLU A 396 9.69 -9.19 36.92
C GLU A 396 9.42 -9.63 35.47
N LEU A 397 9.13 -8.68 34.57
CA LEU A 397 8.82 -9.00 33.18
C LEU A 397 10.08 -9.43 32.40
N SER A 398 9.91 -10.34 31.45
CA SER A 398 10.94 -10.64 30.45
C SER A 398 11.08 -9.48 29.44
N VAL A 399 12.17 -9.43 28.69
CA VAL A 399 12.38 -8.34 27.71
C VAL A 399 11.32 -8.34 26.61
N SER A 400 10.86 -9.51 26.16
CA SER A 400 9.84 -9.67 25.13
C SER A 400 8.50 -9.02 25.50
N GLU A 401 8.22 -8.85 26.80
CA GLU A 401 6.97 -8.28 27.31
C GLU A 401 7.04 -6.76 27.58
N LYS A 402 8.22 -6.16 27.41
CA LYS A 402 8.52 -4.74 27.66
C LYS A 402 8.49 -3.93 26.37
N GLU A 403 8.15 -2.64 26.48
CA GLU A 403 8.27 -1.69 25.35
C GLU A 403 9.70 -1.55 24.82
N SER A 404 10.72 -1.89 25.62
CA SER A 404 12.11 -1.93 25.16
C SER A 404 12.38 -2.99 24.08
N MET A 405 11.48 -3.97 23.90
CA MET A 405 11.57 -4.95 22.81
C MET A 405 11.54 -4.31 21.42
N LYS A 406 11.02 -3.08 21.30
CA LYS A 406 11.01 -2.30 20.04
C LYS A 406 12.39 -2.21 19.38
N TRP A 407 13.45 -1.99 20.18
CA TRP A 407 14.83 -1.88 19.72
C TRP A 407 15.37 -3.20 19.16
N ILE A 408 15.06 -4.31 19.83
CA ILE A 408 15.48 -5.65 19.39
C ILE A 408 14.72 -6.05 18.12
N LYS A 409 13.41 -5.77 18.05
CA LYS A 409 12.61 -6.01 16.83
C LYS A 409 13.18 -5.25 15.62
N SER A 410 13.47 -3.96 15.79
CA SER A 410 14.10 -3.14 14.77
C SER A 410 15.47 -3.69 14.36
N TYR A 411 16.31 -4.08 15.32
CA TYR A 411 17.62 -4.70 15.04
C TYR A 411 17.48 -5.99 14.22
N ARG A 412 16.54 -6.87 14.59
CA ARG A 412 16.27 -8.12 13.86
C ARG A 412 15.75 -7.88 12.44
N ALA A 413 14.91 -6.86 12.24
CA ALA A 413 14.48 -6.45 10.91
C ALA A 413 15.66 -5.99 10.04
N VAL A 414 16.58 -5.21 10.60
CA VAL A 414 17.83 -4.82 9.90
C VAL A 414 18.73 -6.03 9.63
N ALA A 415 18.80 -7.00 10.57
CA ALA A 415 19.53 -8.26 10.36
C ALA A 415 18.97 -9.11 9.22
N GLU A 416 17.65 -9.12 9.04
CA GLU A 416 17.06 -9.76 7.87
C GLU A 416 17.49 -9.10 6.56
N ILE A 417 17.55 -7.76 6.52
CA ILE A 417 18.03 -7.02 5.35
C ILE A 417 19.52 -7.29 5.09
N GLN A 418 20.35 -7.29 6.14
CA GLN A 418 21.77 -7.57 6.06
C GLN A 418 22.08 -8.93 5.41
N ARG A 419 21.22 -9.95 5.58
CA ARG A 419 21.39 -11.26 4.93
C ARG A 419 21.19 -11.24 3.41
N SER A 420 20.60 -10.16 2.88
CA SER A 420 20.27 -10.00 1.47
C SER A 420 21.14 -8.98 0.73
N THR A 421 22.17 -8.44 1.39
CA THR A 421 23.07 -7.44 0.81
C THR A 421 24.49 -7.54 1.38
N ASP A 422 25.48 -7.24 0.55
CA ASP A 422 26.88 -7.09 0.96
C ASP A 422 27.16 -5.74 1.65
N THR A 423 26.23 -4.79 1.55
CA THR A 423 26.29 -3.52 2.27
C THR A 423 26.37 -3.76 3.78
N THR A 424 27.36 -3.18 4.45
CA THR A 424 27.44 -3.23 5.91
C THR A 424 26.41 -2.28 6.52
N LEU A 425 25.45 -2.83 7.24
CA LEU A 425 24.47 -2.06 8.01
C LEU A 425 25.00 -1.84 9.43
N VAL A 426 24.84 -0.62 9.94
CA VAL A 426 25.16 -0.23 11.32
C VAL A 426 23.89 0.24 12.00
N SER A 427 23.35 -0.55 12.91
CA SER A 427 22.18 -0.20 13.72
C SER A 427 22.56 0.84 14.78
N ILE A 428 21.96 2.03 14.73
CA ILE A 428 22.26 3.15 15.63
C ILE A 428 21.08 3.43 16.55
N GLY A 429 21.33 3.48 17.86
CA GLY A 429 20.33 3.83 18.87
C GLY A 429 20.86 4.78 19.94
N ASP A 430 19.96 5.48 20.60
CA ASP A 430 20.31 6.41 21.68
C ASP A 430 20.42 5.70 23.05
N ARG A 431 20.41 6.48 24.13
CA ARG A 431 20.51 5.97 25.51
C ARG A 431 19.38 5.02 25.91
N GLU A 432 18.21 5.09 25.27
CA GLU A 432 17.12 4.15 25.54
C GLU A 432 17.41 2.74 24.98
N ALA A 433 18.25 2.64 23.96
CA ALA A 433 18.68 1.40 23.33
C ALA A 433 19.82 0.70 24.08
N ASP A 434 20.35 1.29 25.16
CA ASP A 434 21.35 0.67 26.03
C ASP A 434 20.75 -0.52 26.82
N LEU A 435 20.64 -1.65 26.12
CA LEU A 435 20.09 -2.94 26.53
C LEU A 435 21.17 -4.01 26.34
N TYR A 436 21.42 -4.83 27.36
CA TYR A 436 22.49 -5.85 27.27
C TYR A 436 22.17 -6.90 26.20
N GLU A 437 20.91 -7.31 26.13
CA GLU A 437 20.40 -8.28 25.15
C GLU A 437 20.60 -7.82 23.72
N LEU A 438 20.53 -6.50 23.46
CA LEU A 438 20.77 -5.96 22.13
C LEU A 438 22.26 -6.10 21.74
N PHE A 439 23.18 -5.81 22.66
CA PHE A 439 24.61 -6.07 22.45
C PHE A 439 24.90 -7.55 22.27
N TYR A 440 24.22 -8.42 23.04
CA TYR A 440 24.36 -9.87 22.92
C TYR A 440 23.90 -10.35 21.54
N GLU A 441 22.70 -9.97 21.07
CA GLU A 441 22.24 -10.32 19.72
C GLU A 441 23.19 -9.82 18.63
N ALA A 442 23.76 -8.61 18.79
CA ALA A 442 24.73 -8.05 17.85
C ALA A 442 26.12 -8.68 17.91
N SER A 443 26.47 -9.35 19.00
CA SER A 443 27.72 -10.13 19.09
C SER A 443 27.65 -11.45 18.32
N LEU A 444 26.43 -11.98 18.12
CA LEU A 444 26.22 -13.27 17.47
C LEU A 444 26.13 -13.14 15.94
N ASN A 445 25.57 -12.04 15.44
CA ASN A 445 25.28 -11.86 14.03
C ASN A 445 25.44 -10.38 13.64
N LYS A 446 25.62 -10.13 12.34
CA LYS A 446 25.43 -8.80 11.74
C LYS A 446 23.93 -8.42 11.79
N PRO A 447 23.57 -7.13 11.76
CA PRO A 447 24.37 -5.94 11.43
C PRO A 447 25.27 -5.48 12.58
N GLU A 448 26.18 -4.57 12.26
CA GLU A 448 26.93 -3.86 13.29
C GLU A 448 26.01 -3.01 14.18
N LEU A 449 26.47 -2.66 15.37
CA LEU A 449 25.71 -1.93 16.38
C LEU A 449 26.50 -0.73 16.90
N LEU A 450 25.83 0.41 17.10
CA LEU A 450 26.39 1.63 17.69
C LEU A 450 25.35 2.30 18.60
N ILE A 451 25.57 2.21 19.91
CA ILE A 451 24.64 2.70 20.94
C ILE A 451 25.31 3.73 21.83
N ARG A 452 24.62 4.82 22.16
CA ARG A 452 25.07 5.71 23.24
C ARG A 452 24.72 5.10 24.59
N ALA A 453 25.72 4.77 25.40
CA ALA A 453 25.50 4.23 26.73
C ALA A 453 24.87 5.27 27.66
N SER A 454 24.09 4.78 28.62
CA SER A 454 23.43 5.56 29.66
C SER A 454 24.16 5.38 30.99
N LYS A 455 24.66 6.47 31.56
CA LYS A 455 25.36 6.48 32.86
C LYS A 455 24.49 5.87 33.97
N GLY A 456 23.16 6.05 33.89
CA GLY A 456 22.19 5.48 34.82
C GLY A 456 22.09 3.94 34.79
N ARG A 457 22.65 3.26 33.78
CA ARG A 457 22.73 1.79 33.74
C ARG A 457 23.83 1.21 34.61
N LYS A 458 24.79 2.04 35.06
CA LYS A 458 25.94 1.60 35.87
C LYS A 458 26.63 0.36 35.27
N ARG A 459 26.89 0.42 33.95
CA ARG A 459 27.54 -0.66 33.19
C ARG A 459 28.91 -0.95 33.82
N ARG A 460 29.21 -2.23 34.02
CA ARG A 460 30.52 -2.70 34.48
C ARG A 460 31.29 -3.29 33.31
N VAL A 461 32.57 -2.97 33.25
CA VAL A 461 33.54 -3.59 32.35
C VAL A 461 34.64 -4.16 33.22
N GLU A 462 35.00 -5.42 33.02
CA GLU A 462 35.99 -6.09 33.86
C GLU A 462 35.65 -5.93 35.36
N GLU A 463 36.54 -5.34 36.17
CA GLU A 463 36.35 -5.18 37.61
C GLU A 463 35.74 -3.83 38.02
N GLU A 464 35.57 -2.88 37.09
CA GLU A 464 35.19 -1.48 37.39
C GLU A 464 33.95 -1.00 36.60
N TYR A 465 33.57 0.28 36.76
CA TYR A 465 32.49 0.87 35.96
C TYR A 465 33.04 1.42 34.63
N LEU A 466 32.21 1.34 33.57
CA LEU A 466 32.59 1.77 32.22
C LEU A 466 33.10 3.20 32.13
N TRP A 467 32.50 4.14 32.89
CA TRP A 467 32.94 5.53 32.88
C TRP A 467 34.27 5.72 33.58
N ASP A 468 34.50 5.01 34.68
CA ASP A 468 35.74 5.11 35.45
C ASP A 468 36.90 4.57 34.61
N LYS A 469 36.73 3.38 34.02
CA LYS A 469 37.69 2.76 33.08
C LYS A 469 38.07 3.72 31.96
N MET A 470 37.07 4.20 31.24
CA MET A 470 37.29 5.03 30.05
C MET A 470 37.80 6.43 30.38
N SER A 471 37.61 6.92 31.60
CA SER A 471 38.18 8.21 32.03
C SER A 471 39.69 8.15 32.27
N GLN A 472 40.20 6.98 32.65
CA GLN A 472 41.62 6.70 32.89
C GLN A 472 42.39 6.39 31.60
N GLU A 473 41.70 5.98 30.53
CA GLU A 473 42.33 5.77 29.22
C GLU A 473 43.03 7.06 28.72
N PRO A 474 44.21 6.96 28.09
CA PRO A 474 44.93 8.12 27.59
C PRO A 474 44.12 8.83 26.50
N ILE A 475 44.19 10.16 26.50
CA ILE A 475 43.59 10.97 25.44
C ILE A 475 44.25 10.58 24.12
N SER A 476 43.45 10.00 23.22
CA SER A 476 43.92 9.55 21.90
C SER A 476 43.95 10.69 20.88
N GLY A 477 43.27 11.82 21.18
CA GLY A 477 43.32 13.04 20.38
C GLY A 477 42.05 13.88 20.53
N PHE A 478 41.92 14.88 19.66
CA PHE A 478 40.83 15.86 19.70
C PHE A 478 40.01 15.85 18.41
N CYS A 479 38.76 16.31 18.50
CA CYS A 479 37.94 16.64 17.35
C CYS A 479 37.03 17.84 17.61
N GLU A 480 36.63 18.51 16.54
CA GLU A 480 35.61 19.53 16.59
C GLU A 480 34.27 18.97 16.12
N LEU A 481 33.21 19.24 16.89
CA LEU A 481 31.85 18.84 16.58
C LEU A 481 30.94 20.05 16.51
N PHE A 482 30.36 20.28 15.33
CA PHE A 482 29.32 21.29 15.19
C PHE A 482 28.01 20.82 15.86
N ILE A 483 27.58 21.54 16.89
CA ILE A 483 26.32 21.32 17.59
C ILE A 483 25.29 22.30 17.03
N PRO A 484 24.18 21.80 16.44
CA PRO A 484 23.14 22.67 15.95
C PRO A 484 22.39 23.37 17.09
N ARG A 485 21.79 24.52 16.77
CA ARG A 485 20.91 25.26 17.68
C ARG A 485 19.77 24.36 18.15
N LYS A 486 19.45 24.39 19.45
CA LYS A 486 18.32 23.67 20.03
C LYS A 486 17.65 24.52 21.10
N GLY A 487 16.42 24.97 20.84
CA GLY A 487 15.71 25.89 21.73
C GLY A 487 16.51 27.18 21.96
N LEU A 488 16.80 27.47 23.23
CA LEU A 488 17.61 28.63 23.65
C LEU A 488 19.12 28.41 23.48
N ARG A 489 19.58 27.16 23.33
CA ARG A 489 21.01 26.87 23.13
C ARG A 489 21.43 27.24 21.71
N LEU A 490 22.32 28.22 21.58
CA LEU A 490 22.91 28.65 20.31
C LEU A 490 23.68 27.51 19.64
N ALA A 491 23.79 27.60 18.31
CA ALA A 491 24.69 26.72 17.58
C ALA A 491 26.14 27.07 17.93
N ARG A 492 26.98 26.06 18.09
CA ARG A 492 28.39 26.23 18.46
C ARG A 492 29.22 25.04 18.00
N THR A 493 30.53 25.22 17.90
CA THR A 493 31.49 24.14 17.68
C THR A 493 32.06 23.72 19.04
N ALA A 494 31.90 22.45 19.40
CA ALA A 494 32.46 21.86 20.62
C ALA A 494 33.83 21.25 20.31
N LYS A 495 34.84 21.54 21.14
CA LYS A 495 36.12 20.82 21.12
C LYS A 495 36.02 19.63 22.05
N LEU A 496 36.26 18.44 21.52
CA LEU A 496 36.08 17.19 22.25
C LEU A 496 37.41 16.44 22.36
N GLU A 497 37.74 16.00 23.56
CA GLU A 497 38.71 14.94 23.79
C GLU A 497 38.10 13.60 23.40
N ILE A 498 38.92 12.72 22.81
CA ILE A 498 38.52 11.36 22.43
C ILE A 498 39.43 10.36 23.13
N ARG A 499 38.79 9.37 23.77
CA ARG A 499 39.42 8.15 24.28
C ARG A 499 38.70 6.96 23.65
N PHE A 500 39.42 5.89 23.30
CA PHE A 500 38.79 4.66 22.84
C PHE A 500 39.54 3.44 23.35
N SER A 501 38.81 2.35 23.62
CA SER A 501 39.37 1.11 24.15
C SER A 501 38.48 -0.09 23.79
N LEU A 502 39.06 -1.27 23.68
CA LEU A 502 38.31 -2.53 23.60
C LEU A 502 38.00 -2.96 25.03
N VAL A 503 36.71 -3.03 25.36
CA VAL A 503 36.24 -3.32 26.72
C VAL A 503 35.45 -4.62 26.77
N THR A 504 35.51 -5.33 27.91
CA THR A 504 34.68 -6.51 28.16
C THR A 504 33.48 -6.13 29.04
N LEU A 505 32.31 -5.96 28.42
CA LEU A 505 31.07 -5.56 29.08
C LEU A 505 30.41 -6.74 29.82
N ASN A 506 30.29 -6.60 31.14
CA ASN A 506 29.68 -7.63 31.98
C ASN A 506 28.14 -7.62 31.87
N PRO A 507 27.51 -8.81 31.94
CA PRO A 507 26.06 -8.90 32.03
C PRO A 507 25.55 -8.24 33.32
N PRO A 508 24.33 -7.67 33.32
CA PRO A 508 23.62 -7.35 34.56
C PRO A 508 23.56 -8.58 35.49
N ARG A 509 23.70 -8.37 36.81
CA ARG A 509 23.77 -9.46 37.82
C ARG A 509 22.59 -10.45 37.75
N ASP A 510 21.43 -9.99 37.31
CA ASP A 510 20.18 -10.75 37.19
C ASP A 510 20.09 -11.60 35.90
N LYS A 511 21.10 -11.55 35.02
CA LYS A 511 21.06 -12.21 33.70
C LYS A 511 22.17 -13.22 33.52
N LYS A 512 21.78 -14.42 33.07
CA LYS A 512 22.70 -15.50 32.68
C LYS A 512 23.11 -15.35 31.20
N LEU A 513 23.88 -14.30 30.89
CA LEU A 513 24.45 -14.06 29.56
C LEU A 513 25.97 -13.91 29.66
N PRO A 514 26.75 -14.28 28.63
CA PRO A 514 28.21 -14.19 28.69
C PRO A 514 28.69 -12.72 28.58
N PRO A 515 29.83 -12.36 29.19
CA PRO A 515 30.50 -11.07 28.94
C PRO A 515 30.78 -10.84 27.45
N LEU A 516 30.74 -9.57 27.03
CA LEU A 516 30.82 -9.19 25.61
C LEU A 516 31.98 -8.24 25.35
N LYS A 517 32.83 -8.55 24.37
CA LYS A 517 33.86 -7.63 23.89
C LYS A 517 33.24 -6.61 22.94
N LEU A 518 33.38 -5.32 23.27
CA LEU A 518 32.85 -4.19 22.51
C LEU A 518 33.89 -3.07 22.48
N TYR A 519 33.85 -2.22 21.45
CA TYR A 519 34.65 -1.00 21.43
C TYR A 519 33.89 0.13 22.12
N ALA A 520 34.55 0.80 23.05
CA ALA A 520 34.04 2.00 23.70
C ALA A 520 34.75 3.23 23.11
N VAL A 521 33.98 4.24 22.70
CA VAL A 521 34.48 5.57 22.32
C VAL A 521 33.88 6.58 23.29
N TYR A 522 34.75 7.14 24.13
CA TYR A 522 34.39 8.13 25.13
C TYR A 522 34.83 9.51 24.65
N VAL A 523 33.87 10.43 24.57
CA VAL A 523 34.14 11.82 24.20
C VAL A 523 33.60 12.77 25.25
N SER A 524 34.44 13.73 25.63
CA SER A 524 34.10 14.79 26.57
C SER A 524 34.52 16.13 26.00
N GLU A 525 33.63 17.10 26.13
CA GLU A 525 33.92 18.48 25.78
C GLU A 525 34.81 19.15 26.82
N THR A 526 35.80 19.90 26.34
CA THR A 526 36.64 20.76 27.18
C THR A 526 36.04 22.16 27.23
N ASP A 527 36.30 22.89 28.31
CA ASP A 527 36.09 24.34 28.40
C ASP A 527 34.64 24.83 28.15
N TYR A 528 33.64 24.04 28.56
CA TYR A 528 32.23 24.43 28.50
C TYR A 528 31.46 24.11 29.79
N PRO A 529 30.63 25.03 30.34
CA PRO A 529 29.98 24.85 31.66
C PRO A 529 29.10 23.60 31.81
N ILE A 530 28.46 23.17 30.71
CA ILE A 530 27.67 21.93 30.65
C ILE A 530 28.24 21.09 29.51
N PRO A 531 29.35 20.37 29.73
CA PRO A 531 30.10 19.75 28.67
C PRO A 531 29.30 18.64 28.00
N LEU A 532 29.46 18.51 26.69
CA LEU A 532 29.01 17.34 25.97
C LEU A 532 29.82 16.11 26.41
N GLU A 533 29.17 15.15 27.06
CA GLU A 533 29.78 13.88 27.48
C GLU A 533 29.01 12.69 26.85
N TRP A 534 29.65 11.98 25.90
CA TRP A 534 29.09 10.80 25.24
C TRP A 534 30.00 9.59 25.44
N MET A 535 29.40 8.49 25.90
CA MET A 535 29.98 7.14 25.87
C MET A 535 29.28 6.35 24.77
N LEU A 536 30.01 5.95 23.74
CA LEU A 536 29.48 5.19 22.60
C LEU A 536 30.03 3.76 22.65
N LEU A 537 29.14 2.77 22.68
CA LEU A 537 29.48 1.35 22.61
C LEU A 537 29.17 0.82 21.22
N THR A 538 30.11 0.12 20.61
CA THR A 538 29.95 -0.38 19.25
C THR A 538 30.62 -1.73 19.02
N THR A 539 30.05 -2.52 18.11
CA THR A 539 30.67 -3.75 17.57
C THR A 539 31.61 -3.45 16.40
N VAL A 540 31.52 -2.25 15.81
CA VAL A 540 32.40 -1.80 14.74
C VAL A 540 33.81 -1.66 15.30
N LYS A 541 34.79 -2.21 14.60
CA LYS A 541 36.19 -2.16 15.00
C LYS A 541 36.70 -0.71 15.14
N VAL A 542 37.36 -0.41 16.25
CA VAL A 542 38.02 0.89 16.50
C VAL A 542 39.47 0.64 16.90
N GLN A 543 40.41 0.89 15.99
CA GLN A 543 41.84 0.63 16.23
C GLN A 543 42.67 1.90 16.40
N ASN A 544 42.17 3.03 15.90
CA ASN A 544 42.90 4.29 15.87
C ASN A 544 41.93 5.49 16.04
N LEU A 545 42.51 6.68 16.18
CA LEU A 545 41.75 7.92 16.32
C LEU A 545 40.81 8.19 15.13
N THR A 546 41.19 7.81 13.91
CA THR A 546 40.37 7.98 12.70
C THR A 546 39.09 7.15 12.78
N ASP A 547 39.19 5.90 13.26
CA ASP A 547 38.03 5.05 13.51
C ASP A 547 37.13 5.65 14.59
N ALA A 548 37.70 6.13 15.69
CA ALA A 548 36.93 6.74 16.77
C ALA A 548 36.18 8.01 16.30
N LYS A 549 36.84 8.86 15.50
CA LYS A 549 36.22 10.03 14.84
C LYS A 549 35.10 9.62 13.88
N LYS A 550 35.27 8.50 13.16
CA LYS A 550 34.24 7.94 12.27
C LYS A 550 33.01 7.47 13.04
N ILE A 551 33.19 6.76 14.17
CA ILE A 551 32.09 6.36 15.06
C ILE A 551 31.33 7.56 15.59
N LEU A 552 32.05 8.60 16.05
CA LEU A 552 31.45 9.84 16.48
C LEU A 552 30.64 10.50 15.35
N LYS A 553 31.23 10.63 14.15
CA LYS A 553 30.54 11.19 12.97
C LYS A 553 29.29 10.41 12.61
N TRP A 554 29.32 9.08 12.66
CA TRP A 554 28.15 8.23 12.42
C TRP A 554 27.06 8.46 13.47
N TYR A 555 27.42 8.54 14.75
CA TYR A 555 26.45 8.80 15.80
C TYR A 555 25.74 10.17 15.64
N THR A 556 26.42 11.19 15.09
CA THR A 556 25.77 12.48 14.79
C THR A 556 24.67 12.39 13.75
N ARG A 557 24.70 11.37 12.87
CA ARG A 557 23.64 11.13 11.86
C ARG A 557 22.33 10.68 12.49
N ARG A 558 22.34 10.27 13.76
CA ARG A 558 21.12 9.99 14.53
C ARG A 558 20.15 11.18 14.53
N TRP A 559 20.65 12.42 14.55
CA TRP A 559 19.77 13.61 14.49
C TRP A 559 18.91 13.69 13.22
N GLY A 560 19.29 12.98 12.14
CA GLY A 560 18.50 12.91 10.92
C GLY A 560 17.09 12.35 11.16
N ILE A 561 16.93 11.39 12.06
CA ILE A 561 15.60 10.83 12.36
C ILE A 561 14.69 11.82 13.09
N GLU A 562 15.25 12.74 13.88
CA GLU A 562 14.50 13.83 14.50
C GLU A 562 13.99 14.82 13.43
N VAL A 563 14.80 15.08 12.39
CA VAL A 563 14.37 15.88 11.23
C VAL A 563 13.24 15.19 10.50
N TYR A 564 13.31 13.86 10.33
CA TYR A 564 12.25 13.06 9.74
C TYR A 564 10.96 13.10 10.57
N HIS A 565 11.01 12.83 11.88
CA HIS A 565 9.84 12.90 12.76
C HIS A 565 9.23 14.30 12.80
N ARG A 566 10.05 15.36 12.79
CA ARG A 566 9.56 16.74 12.69
C ARG A 566 8.86 16.99 11.36
N THR A 567 9.41 16.48 10.26
CA THR A 567 8.81 16.62 8.92
C THR A 567 7.47 15.88 8.87
N LEU A 568 7.37 14.69 9.48
CA LEU A 568 6.13 13.95 9.60
C LEU A 568 5.07 14.67 10.45
N LYS A 569 5.46 15.19 11.62
CA LYS A 569 4.52 15.84 12.56
C LYS A 569 4.12 17.26 12.16
N ASN A 570 5.08 18.08 11.76
CA ASN A 570 4.84 19.50 11.50
C ASN A 570 4.69 19.79 10.00
N GLY A 571 5.35 19.00 9.14
CA GLY A 571 5.21 19.10 7.69
C GLY A 571 3.95 18.39 7.20
N CYS A 572 3.83 17.09 7.46
CA CYS A 572 2.66 16.29 7.05
C CYS A 572 1.44 16.44 7.99
N ARG A 573 1.63 17.07 9.16
CA ARG A 573 0.56 17.33 10.14
C ARG A 573 -0.27 16.08 10.48
N ILE A 574 0.41 14.94 10.64
CA ILE A 574 -0.24 13.65 10.93
C ILE A 574 -1.06 13.65 12.23
N GLU A 575 -0.72 14.52 13.19
CA GLU A 575 -1.46 14.70 14.46
C GLU A 575 -2.78 15.49 14.27
N ASP A 576 -2.95 16.17 13.13
CA ASP A 576 -4.17 16.90 12.77
C ASP A 576 -5.14 16.08 11.89
N ARG A 577 -4.71 14.91 11.39
CA ARG A 577 -5.52 14.02 10.55
C ARG A 577 -6.69 13.45 11.38
N ARG A 578 -7.91 13.78 10.97
CA ARG A 578 -9.14 13.37 11.66
C ARG A 578 -9.71 12.08 11.07
N LEU A 579 -9.39 10.94 11.68
CA LEU A 579 -9.87 9.61 11.30
C LEU A 579 -10.55 8.94 12.49
N ALA A 580 -11.54 8.09 12.23
CA ALA A 580 -12.42 7.57 13.27
C ALA A 580 -11.75 6.52 14.17
N ARG A 581 -10.75 5.79 13.66
CA ARG A 581 -10.11 4.68 14.36
C ARG A 581 -8.59 4.76 14.25
N ALA A 582 -7.90 4.31 15.27
CA ALA A 582 -6.44 4.23 15.31
C ALA A 582 -5.86 3.46 14.12
N GLU A 583 -6.50 2.37 13.66
CA GLU A 583 -6.07 1.61 12.49
C GLU A 583 -6.19 2.41 11.17
N ASP A 584 -7.23 3.23 11.05
CA ASP A 584 -7.40 4.12 9.90
C ASP A 584 -6.29 5.19 9.92
N THR A 585 -5.98 5.72 11.12
CA THR A 585 -4.87 6.66 11.35
C THR A 585 -3.51 6.05 11.00
N LYS A 586 -3.23 4.79 11.38
CA LYS A 586 -2.00 4.08 10.99
C LYS A 586 -1.88 3.92 9.47
N THR A 587 -2.99 3.67 8.78
CA THR A 587 -3.02 3.56 7.32
C THR A 587 -2.72 4.90 6.64
N CYS A 588 -3.25 6.00 7.17
CA CYS A 588 -2.90 7.36 6.72
C CYS A 588 -1.44 7.71 7.02
N LEU A 589 -0.98 7.36 8.22
CA LEU A 589 0.41 7.53 8.68
C LEU A 589 1.39 6.86 7.72
N ALA A 590 1.09 5.66 7.21
CA ALA A 590 1.96 4.98 6.24
C ALA A 590 2.26 5.83 5.00
N ILE A 591 1.25 6.54 4.46
CA ILE A 591 1.44 7.44 3.32
C ILE A 591 2.24 8.68 3.74
N ASP A 592 1.86 9.32 4.85
CA ASP A 592 2.54 10.53 5.35
C ASP A 592 4.01 10.25 5.72
N MET A 593 4.34 9.02 6.13
CA MET A 593 5.72 8.57 6.40
C MET A 593 6.58 8.56 5.13
N VAL A 594 6.08 8.01 4.02
CA VAL A 594 6.79 8.02 2.74
C VAL A 594 6.87 9.44 2.18
N VAL A 595 5.81 10.25 2.33
CA VAL A 595 5.82 11.68 1.95
C VAL A 595 6.87 12.46 2.75
N ALA A 596 6.93 12.27 4.07
CA ALA A 596 7.94 12.91 4.93
C ALA A 596 9.36 12.49 4.54
N TRP A 597 9.57 11.21 4.20
CA TRP A 597 10.83 10.73 3.66
C TRP A 597 11.15 11.43 2.35
N ARG A 598 10.22 11.48 1.40
CA ARG A 598 10.43 12.08 0.07
C ARG A 598 10.82 13.55 0.17
N ILE A 599 10.16 14.32 1.05
CA ILE A 599 10.53 15.72 1.33
C ILE A 599 11.98 15.81 1.85
N PHE A 600 12.34 14.94 2.80
CA PHE A 600 13.68 14.94 3.36
C PHE A 600 14.74 14.48 2.35
N PHE A 601 14.45 13.45 1.59
CA PHE A 601 15.30 12.93 0.51
C PHE A 601 15.56 14.00 -0.54
N LEU A 602 14.53 14.67 -1.05
CA LEU A 602 14.67 15.78 -2.00
C LEU A 602 15.55 16.92 -1.46
N THR A 603 15.35 17.28 -0.18
CA THR A 603 16.16 18.31 0.49
C THR A 603 17.65 17.94 0.48
N MET A 604 17.97 16.66 0.67
CA MET A 604 19.35 16.18 0.73
C MET A 604 19.94 15.90 -0.66
N GLN A 605 19.14 15.42 -1.61
CA GLN A 605 19.58 15.17 -2.98
C GLN A 605 20.00 16.46 -3.68
N GLY A 606 19.31 17.57 -3.46
CA GLY A 606 19.75 18.87 -3.97
C GLY A 606 21.14 19.29 -3.48
N ARG A 607 21.65 18.72 -2.38
CA ARG A 607 23.00 18.99 -1.84
C ARG A 607 24.02 17.95 -2.29
N LYS A 608 23.61 16.67 -2.37
CA LYS A 608 24.49 15.54 -2.69
C LYS A 608 24.79 15.45 -4.18
N THR A 609 23.78 15.67 -5.02
CA THR A 609 23.87 15.64 -6.49
C THR A 609 23.34 16.98 -7.01
N PRO A 610 24.09 18.08 -6.82
CA PRO A 610 23.58 19.42 -7.10
C PRO A 610 23.35 19.69 -8.59
N ASP A 611 24.14 19.06 -9.45
CA ASP A 611 24.26 19.42 -10.88
C ASP A 611 23.31 18.64 -11.80
N ILE A 612 22.65 17.59 -11.31
CA ILE A 612 21.72 16.84 -12.15
C ILE A 612 20.49 17.69 -12.51
N PRO A 613 19.90 17.48 -13.70
CA PRO A 613 18.67 18.16 -14.10
C PRO A 613 17.52 17.93 -13.12
N CYS A 614 16.76 18.98 -12.80
CA CYS A 614 15.65 18.91 -11.84
C CYS A 614 14.44 18.10 -12.35
N ASP A 615 14.33 17.87 -13.65
CA ASP A 615 13.27 17.09 -14.30
C ASP A 615 13.33 15.58 -13.97
N LYS A 616 14.44 15.12 -13.38
CA LYS A 616 14.54 13.80 -12.72
C LYS A 616 13.66 13.67 -11.47
N PHE A 617 13.27 14.80 -10.86
CA PHE A 617 12.52 14.83 -9.60
C PHE A 617 11.22 15.65 -9.69
N LEU A 618 11.15 16.61 -10.60
CA LEU A 618 10.01 17.50 -10.82
C LEU A 618 9.40 17.20 -12.19
N GLN A 619 8.08 17.15 -12.27
CA GLN A 619 7.38 17.07 -13.54
C GLN A 619 7.64 18.31 -14.39
N GLU A 620 7.45 18.19 -15.69
CA GLU A 620 7.69 19.26 -16.66
C GLU A 620 6.98 20.57 -16.29
N ASP A 621 5.68 20.48 -15.96
CA ASP A 621 4.90 21.64 -15.51
C ASP A 621 5.44 22.23 -14.21
N GLN A 622 5.94 21.40 -13.29
CA GLN A 622 6.40 21.85 -11.98
C GLN A 622 7.65 22.72 -12.11
N TRP A 623 8.68 22.27 -12.84
CA TRP A 623 9.91 23.06 -12.95
C TRP A 623 9.72 24.30 -13.84
N LYS A 624 8.88 24.22 -14.89
CA LYS A 624 8.56 25.37 -15.74
C LYS A 624 7.80 26.46 -14.98
N VAL A 625 6.78 26.08 -14.20
CA VAL A 625 6.04 27.03 -13.36
C VAL A 625 6.94 27.63 -12.29
N LEU A 626 7.77 26.80 -11.64
CA LEU A 626 8.73 27.25 -10.65
C LEU A 626 9.69 28.30 -11.22
N TYR A 627 10.29 28.01 -12.38
CA TYR A 627 11.25 28.90 -13.03
C TYR A 627 10.61 30.22 -13.44
N THR A 628 9.45 30.16 -14.13
CA THR A 628 8.76 31.35 -14.62
C THR A 628 8.29 32.25 -13.47
N TYR A 629 7.76 31.66 -12.39
CA TYR A 629 7.30 32.41 -11.23
C TYR A 629 8.42 33.08 -10.44
N ILE A 630 9.55 32.38 -10.23
CA ILE A 630 10.68 32.91 -9.47
C ILE A 630 11.44 33.98 -10.24
N ASN A 631 11.70 33.75 -11.53
CA ASN A 631 12.49 34.66 -12.36
C ASN A 631 11.65 35.74 -13.05
N LYS A 632 10.32 35.76 -12.83
CA LYS A 632 9.38 36.74 -13.40
C LYS A 632 9.50 36.86 -14.92
N THR A 633 9.60 35.71 -15.59
CA THR A 633 9.77 35.63 -17.05
C THR A 633 8.90 34.52 -17.63
N THR A 634 8.47 34.68 -18.88
CA THR A 634 7.84 33.64 -19.68
C THR A 634 8.85 32.87 -20.54
N THR A 635 10.09 33.37 -20.63
CA THR A 635 11.16 32.73 -21.39
C THR A 635 11.77 31.61 -20.57
N LEU A 636 11.60 30.38 -21.02
CA LEU A 636 12.18 29.20 -20.37
C LEU A 636 13.61 28.97 -20.84
N PRO A 637 14.49 28.44 -19.97
CA PRO A 637 15.81 27.99 -20.38
C PRO A 637 15.69 26.80 -21.35
N LYS A 638 16.69 26.63 -22.22
CA LYS A 638 16.75 25.49 -23.16
C LYS A 638 16.82 24.16 -22.42
N GLU A 639 17.53 24.12 -21.30
CA GLU A 639 17.69 22.96 -20.44
C GLU A 639 17.04 23.19 -19.07
N PRO A 640 16.53 22.14 -18.41
CA PRO A 640 15.99 22.26 -17.06
C PRO A 640 17.06 22.79 -16.08
N PRO A 641 16.67 23.62 -15.09
CA PRO A 641 17.57 24.02 -14.02
C PRO A 641 18.15 22.81 -13.28
N THR A 642 19.30 23.00 -12.64
CA THR A 642 19.89 21.95 -11.80
C THR A 642 19.01 21.67 -10.58
N LEU A 643 19.15 20.47 -9.99
CA LEU A 643 18.41 20.11 -8.79
C LEU A 643 18.71 21.06 -7.62
N TYR A 644 19.96 21.52 -7.48
CA TYR A 644 20.33 22.53 -6.49
C TYR A 644 19.54 23.82 -6.67
N GLN A 645 19.48 24.33 -7.91
CA GLN A 645 18.73 25.55 -8.24
C GLN A 645 17.24 25.36 -7.94
N ALA A 646 16.65 24.25 -8.39
CA ALA A 646 15.24 23.95 -8.18
C ALA A 646 14.87 23.85 -6.70
N ILE A 647 15.66 23.14 -5.89
CA ILE A 647 15.43 23.00 -4.45
C ILE A 647 15.52 24.36 -3.73
N ARG A 648 16.48 25.23 -4.10
CA ARG A 648 16.56 26.59 -3.55
C ARG A 648 15.39 27.46 -4.00
N MET A 649 14.93 27.33 -5.25
CA MET A 649 13.74 28.03 -5.74
C MET A 649 12.48 27.62 -4.97
N ILE A 650 12.26 26.31 -4.76
CA ILE A 650 11.14 25.81 -3.95
C ILE A 650 11.27 26.32 -2.52
N ALA A 651 12.46 26.22 -1.91
CA ALA A 651 12.68 26.72 -0.56
C ALA A 651 12.42 28.22 -0.44
N LYS A 652 12.76 29.03 -1.46
CA LYS A 652 12.44 30.47 -1.52
C LYS A 652 10.94 30.71 -1.47
N LEU A 653 10.14 29.92 -2.21
CA LEU A 653 8.68 29.96 -2.08
C LEU A 653 8.24 29.69 -0.64
N GLY A 654 8.92 28.79 0.07
CA GLY A 654 8.65 28.49 1.48
C GLY A 654 9.27 29.43 2.52
N GLY A 655 9.89 30.55 2.08
CA GLY A 655 10.44 31.58 2.96
C GLY A 655 11.96 31.51 3.20
N PHE A 656 12.69 30.71 2.44
CA PHE A 656 14.16 30.72 2.48
C PHE A 656 14.70 31.96 1.76
N LEU A 657 15.52 32.78 2.43
CA LEU A 657 16.05 34.01 1.85
C LEU A 657 17.33 33.78 1.05
N GLY A 658 18.19 32.87 1.51
CA GLY A 658 19.44 32.53 0.81
C GLY A 658 20.50 33.62 0.89
N ARG A 659 20.60 34.29 2.04
CA ARG A 659 21.64 35.29 2.34
C ARG A 659 23.02 34.62 2.38
N LYS A 660 24.11 35.40 2.25
CA LYS A 660 25.49 34.87 2.22
C LYS A 660 25.86 33.99 3.44
N SER A 661 25.29 34.27 4.61
CA SER A 661 25.49 33.48 5.84
C SER A 661 24.41 32.44 6.12
N ASP A 662 23.36 32.37 5.28
CA ASP A 662 22.33 31.34 5.42
C ASP A 662 22.93 29.99 5.03
N LYS A 663 22.66 28.98 5.86
CA LYS A 663 22.96 27.58 5.52
C LYS A 663 22.02 27.08 4.42
N GLU A 664 22.26 25.86 3.96
CA GLU A 664 21.36 25.19 3.01
C GLU A 664 19.92 25.05 3.53
N PRO A 665 18.91 25.16 2.65
CA PRO A 665 17.50 25.16 3.04
C PRO A 665 17.10 23.83 3.70
N GLY A 666 16.28 23.90 4.74
CA GLY A 666 15.80 22.71 5.47
C GLY A 666 14.48 22.18 4.93
N THR A 667 14.02 21.07 5.52
CA THR A 667 12.73 20.46 5.15
C THR A 667 11.57 21.45 5.32
N THR A 668 11.60 22.33 6.33
CA THR A 668 10.55 23.34 6.61
C THR A 668 10.25 24.26 5.45
N THR A 669 11.30 24.85 4.88
CA THR A 669 11.15 25.73 3.73
C THR A 669 10.78 24.91 2.50
N LEU A 670 11.22 23.65 2.39
CA LEU A 670 10.87 22.81 1.26
C LEU A 670 9.38 22.45 1.23
N TRP A 671 8.80 21.91 2.29
CA TRP A 671 7.40 21.48 2.26
C TRP A 671 6.42 22.65 2.11
N ARG A 672 6.75 23.82 2.69
CA ARG A 672 5.98 25.07 2.47
C ARG A 672 6.06 25.53 1.02
N GLY A 673 7.23 25.40 0.42
CA GLY A 673 7.46 25.71 -0.98
C GLY A 673 6.72 24.80 -1.93
N LEU A 674 6.73 23.48 -1.66
CA LEU A 674 6.00 22.48 -2.44
C LEU A 674 4.50 22.78 -2.48
N GLN A 675 3.90 23.06 -1.32
CA GLN A 675 2.48 23.41 -1.25
C GLN A 675 2.13 24.68 -2.05
N ARG A 676 3.01 25.69 -2.06
CA ARG A 676 2.82 26.90 -2.88
C ARG A 676 2.99 26.61 -4.36
N LEU A 677 3.99 25.82 -4.73
CA LEU A 677 4.25 25.43 -6.11
C LEU A 677 3.05 24.65 -6.69
N ASP A 678 2.46 23.74 -5.93
CA ASP A 678 1.33 22.95 -6.39
C ASP A 678 0.13 23.80 -6.79
N ASN A 679 -0.26 24.76 -5.94
CA ASN A 679 -1.32 25.73 -6.26
C ASN A 679 -1.02 26.53 -7.55
N MET A 680 0.24 26.89 -7.78
CA MET A 680 0.66 27.59 -9.00
C MET A 680 0.57 26.69 -10.23
N VAL A 681 0.96 25.42 -10.10
CA VAL A 681 0.89 24.42 -11.17
C VAL A 681 -0.56 24.12 -11.52
N ASP A 682 -1.45 24.01 -10.54
CA ASP A 682 -2.89 23.84 -10.77
C ASP A 682 -3.47 25.01 -11.56
N PHE A 683 -3.13 26.25 -11.19
CA PHE A 683 -3.53 27.44 -11.95
C PHE A 683 -2.96 27.44 -13.38
N TYR A 684 -1.67 27.11 -13.55
CA TYR A 684 -1.02 27.02 -14.84
C TYR A 684 -1.71 26.00 -15.76
N LYS A 685 -2.08 24.83 -15.23
CA LYS A 685 -2.81 23.78 -15.95
C LYS A 685 -4.23 24.19 -16.36
N VAL A 686 -4.85 25.15 -15.67
CA VAL A 686 -6.15 25.72 -16.06
C VAL A 686 -5.99 26.68 -17.23
N ILE A 687 -4.96 27.54 -17.21
CA ILE A 687 -4.73 28.56 -18.25
C ILE A 687 -4.16 27.97 -19.54
N LYS A 688 -3.35 26.90 -19.45
CA LYS A 688 -2.80 26.18 -20.61
C LYS A 688 -3.44 24.80 -20.75
N PRO A 689 -4.73 24.71 -21.14
CA PRO A 689 -5.42 23.43 -21.25
C PRO A 689 -4.80 22.50 -22.29
N ALA A 690 -4.08 23.03 -23.29
CA ALA A 690 -3.37 22.22 -24.30
C ALA A 690 -2.27 21.31 -23.72
N GLN A 691 -1.79 21.55 -22.49
CA GLN A 691 -0.82 20.69 -21.80
C GLN A 691 -1.48 19.67 -20.83
N ARG A 692 -2.82 19.66 -20.69
CA ARG A 692 -3.53 18.59 -19.94
C ARG A 692 -3.42 17.22 -20.63
N ALA A 693 -3.09 17.20 -21.91
CA ALA A 693 -2.81 16.00 -22.69
C ALA A 693 -1.28 15.85 -22.83
N GLY A 694 -0.59 15.51 -21.73
CA GLY A 694 0.69 14.82 -21.83
C GLY A 694 0.45 13.34 -22.21
N PRO A 695 1.44 12.68 -22.83
CA PRO A 695 1.28 11.51 -23.69
C PRO A 695 0.50 10.33 -23.09
#